data_AF-A0A2R8Z5M9-F1
#
_entry.id   AF-A0A2R8Z5M9-F1
#
_cell.length_a   1.000
_cell.length_b   1.000
_cell.length_c   1.000
_cell.angle_alpha   90.00
_cell.angle_beta   90.00
_cell.angle_gamma   90.00
#
_symmetry.space_group_name_H-M   'P 1'
#
loop_
_entity.id
_entity.type
_entity.pdbx_description
1 polymer ?
#
loop_
_entity_poly.entity_id
_entity_poly.type
_entity_poly.pdbx_seq_one_letter_code
_entity_poly.pdbx_strand_id
1 'polypeptide(L)'
;MFSGFNVFRVGISFVIMCIFYMPTVNSLPELSPQKYFSTLQPGKASLAYFCQADSPRTSVFLEELNEAVRPLQDYGISVAKVNCVKEEISRYCGKEKDLMKAYLFKGNILLREFPTDTLFDVNAIVAHVLFALLFNEVKYITNLEDLQNIENALKGKANIIFSYVRAIGIPEHRAVMEAAFVYGTTYQFVLTTEIALLESIGSEDVEYAHLYFFHCKLVLDLTQQCRRTLMEQPLTTLNIHLFIKTMKASLLTEVAEDPQQVSTVHLQLGLPLVFIVSQQATYEADRRTAEWVAWRLLGKAGVLLLLSAGITGGVPVEFLVLHDVDLIISHVENNMHIEEIQEDEDNDMEGPDIDVQDDEVAETVFRDRKRKLPLELTVELTEETFNATVMASDSIVLFYAGWQAVSMAFLQSYIDVAVKLKGTSTMLLTRINCADWSDVCTKQNVTEFPIVKMYKKGENPVSYAGMLGTEDLLKFIQLNRISYPVNIISIQEAEEYLSGELYKDLISYSSVSVLGLFSPTMKTAKEDFSEAGNYLKGYVITGIYSEEDVLLLSTKYAASLPALLLARHTEGKIESVPLASTHAQDIVQIITDALLEMFPEITVENLPSYFRLQKPLLILFSDGTVNPQYKKAILTLVKQKYLDSFTPCWLNLKNTPVGRGILRAYFDPLPPLPLLVLVNLHSGGQVFAFPSDQAIIEENLVLWLKKLEAGLENHITILPAQEWKPPLPAYDFLSMIDAATSHRGTRKVPKCMKETDVQENDKEQHEDKSAVRKEPIETLRIKHWNRSNWFKEAEKSFRRDKEL
;
A
#
# COMPACT_ATOMS: atom_id res chain seq x y z
N MET A 1 -87.60 11.49 4.26
CA MET A 1 -88.49 11.54 3.06
C MET A 1 -87.60 11.49 1.82
N PHE A 2 -88.12 10.93 0.71
CA PHE A 2 -87.77 11.08 -0.73
C PHE A 2 -86.47 11.80 -1.14
N SER A 3 -85.70 11.40 -2.17
CA SER A 3 -85.76 10.30 -3.17
C SER A 3 -84.33 10.13 -3.76
N GLY A 4 -83.84 8.93 -4.16
CA GLY A 4 -83.92 8.40 -5.55
C GLY A 4 -82.92 9.06 -6.53
N PHE A 5 -82.15 8.38 -7.39
CA PHE A 5 -82.15 6.96 -7.81
C PHE A 5 -80.82 6.55 -8.50
N ASN A 6 -80.47 5.25 -8.52
CA ASN A 6 -79.50 4.52 -9.39
C ASN A 6 -78.11 5.10 -9.77
N VAL A 7 -77.05 4.37 -9.40
CA VAL A 7 -76.00 3.93 -10.34
C VAL A 7 -75.68 2.45 -10.08
N PHE A 8 -75.64 1.62 -11.14
CA PHE A 8 -75.15 0.24 -11.09
C PHE A 8 -73.66 0.19 -11.46
N ARG A 9 -72.82 -0.50 -10.67
CA ARG A 9 -71.79 -1.43 -11.19
C ARG A 9 -71.05 -2.23 -10.11
N VAL A 10 -71.04 -3.55 -10.35
CA VAL A 10 -70.05 -4.58 -9.98
C VAL A 10 -68.92 -4.14 -9.03
N GLY A 11 -68.94 -4.66 -7.80
CA GLY A 11 -67.77 -4.63 -6.91
C GLY A 11 -66.69 -5.59 -7.39
N ILE A 12 -65.60 -5.06 -7.95
CA ILE A 12 -64.36 -5.82 -8.17
C ILE A 12 -63.60 -5.84 -6.85
N SER A 13 -63.45 -7.02 -6.25
CA SER A 13 -62.61 -7.19 -5.06
C SER A 13 -61.15 -7.04 -5.46
N PHE A 14 -60.54 -5.90 -5.15
CA PHE A 14 -59.09 -5.73 -5.24
C PHE A 14 -58.44 -6.55 -4.12
N VAL A 15 -58.09 -7.79 -4.45
CA VAL A 15 -57.14 -8.57 -3.65
C VAL A 15 -55.81 -7.84 -3.72
N ILE A 16 -55.48 -7.08 -2.68
CA ILE A 16 -54.15 -6.55 -2.47
C ILE A 16 -53.25 -7.74 -2.17
N MET A 17 -52.65 -8.31 -3.22
CA MET A 17 -51.51 -9.20 -3.10
C MET A 17 -50.35 -8.37 -2.56
N CYS A 18 -50.24 -8.30 -1.23
CA CYS A 18 -49.01 -7.95 -0.55
C CYS A 18 -47.97 -9.01 -0.92
N ILE A 19 -47.24 -8.77 -2.01
CA ILE A 19 -46.01 -9.49 -2.31
C ILE A 19 -45.06 -9.12 -1.17
N PHE A 20 -44.98 -10.01 -0.19
CA PHE A 20 -43.95 -9.94 0.85
C PHE A 20 -42.61 -10.10 0.14
N TYR A 21 -41.96 -8.97 -0.12
CA TYR A 21 -40.59 -8.92 -0.59
C TYR A 21 -39.69 -9.33 0.58
N MET A 22 -39.65 -10.64 0.84
CA MET A 22 -38.73 -11.22 1.80
C MET A 22 -37.31 -10.80 1.37
N PRO A 23 -36.50 -10.21 2.26
CA PRO A 23 -35.11 -9.95 1.96
C PRO A 23 -34.41 -11.29 1.79
N THR A 24 -34.25 -11.72 0.54
CA THR A 24 -33.38 -12.84 0.20
C THR A 24 -32.00 -12.56 0.74
N VAL A 25 -31.34 -13.56 1.34
CA VAL A 25 -29.94 -13.42 1.74
C VAL A 25 -29.14 -13.08 0.48
N ASN A 26 -28.55 -11.88 0.43
CA ASN A 26 -27.83 -11.36 -0.74
C ASN A 26 -26.43 -12.00 -0.84
N SER A 27 -26.42 -13.31 -1.11
CA SER A 27 -25.26 -14.12 -1.41
C SER A 27 -25.28 -14.52 -2.89
N LEU A 28 -24.11 -14.54 -3.54
CA LEU A 28 -23.91 -14.97 -4.92
C LEU A 28 -24.65 -16.30 -5.22
N PRO A 29 -25.71 -16.29 -6.06
CA PRO A 29 -26.58 -17.45 -6.22
C PRO A 29 -25.90 -18.56 -7.04
N GLU A 30 -25.77 -19.74 -6.44
CA GLU A 30 -25.24 -20.93 -7.11
C GLU A 30 -26.31 -21.69 -7.91
N LEU A 31 -26.03 -21.95 -9.18
CA LEU A 31 -26.95 -22.56 -10.14
C LEU A 31 -26.24 -23.63 -10.97
N SER A 32 -26.98 -24.64 -11.47
CA SER A 32 -26.49 -25.47 -12.58
C SER A 32 -26.67 -24.73 -13.91
N PRO A 33 -25.90 -25.05 -14.97
CA PRO A 33 -26.04 -24.41 -16.29
C PRO A 33 -27.48 -24.41 -16.80
N GLN A 34 -28.18 -25.55 -16.71
CA GLN A 34 -29.58 -25.68 -17.13
C GLN A 34 -30.50 -24.73 -16.35
N LYS A 35 -30.31 -24.63 -15.03
CA LYS A 35 -31.09 -23.74 -14.16
C LYS A 35 -30.79 -22.28 -14.48
N TYR A 36 -29.52 -21.91 -14.66
CA TYR A 36 -29.11 -20.56 -15.04
C TYR A 36 -29.77 -20.09 -16.34
N PHE A 37 -29.63 -20.84 -17.44
CA PHE A 37 -30.25 -20.46 -18.72
C PHE A 37 -31.80 -20.46 -18.66
N SER A 38 -32.41 -21.20 -17.73
CA SER A 38 -33.87 -21.11 -17.49
C SER A 38 -34.32 -19.85 -16.74
N THR A 39 -33.41 -19.16 -16.03
CA THR A 39 -33.70 -17.93 -15.27
C THR A 39 -33.48 -16.63 -16.05
N LEU A 40 -32.87 -16.68 -17.23
CA LEU A 40 -32.56 -15.51 -18.05
C LEU A 40 -33.83 -14.87 -18.63
N GLN A 41 -34.16 -13.66 -18.16
CA GLN A 41 -35.32 -12.90 -18.64
C GLN A 41 -34.97 -12.12 -19.92
N PRO A 42 -35.83 -12.10 -20.95
CA PRO A 42 -35.61 -11.33 -22.17
C PRO A 42 -35.30 -9.85 -21.87
N GLY A 43 -34.24 -9.32 -22.48
CA GLY A 43 -33.83 -7.92 -22.36
C GLY A 43 -33.06 -7.55 -21.08
N LYS A 44 -33.15 -8.33 -20.00
CA LYS A 44 -32.35 -8.12 -18.77
C LYS A 44 -30.92 -8.63 -18.93
N ALA A 45 -29.99 -7.98 -18.24
CA ALA A 45 -28.59 -8.36 -18.19
C ALA A 45 -28.29 -9.38 -17.08
N SER A 46 -27.30 -10.23 -17.32
CA SER A 46 -26.82 -11.21 -16.35
C SER A 46 -25.32 -11.47 -16.51
N LEU A 47 -24.54 -11.26 -15.45
CA LEU A 47 -23.15 -11.69 -15.37
C LEU A 47 -23.09 -13.08 -14.73
N ALA A 48 -22.44 -14.04 -15.38
CA ALA A 48 -22.26 -15.38 -14.84
C ALA A 48 -20.81 -15.86 -14.95
N TYR A 49 -20.33 -16.43 -13.86
CA TYR A 49 -19.04 -17.10 -13.79
C TYR A 49 -19.24 -18.63 -13.78
N PHE A 50 -18.55 -19.35 -14.66
CA PHE A 50 -18.72 -20.79 -14.86
C PHE A 50 -17.49 -21.55 -14.32
N CYS A 51 -17.67 -22.34 -13.26
CA CYS A 51 -16.57 -23.00 -12.56
C CYS A 51 -16.88 -24.45 -12.19
N GLN A 52 -15.84 -25.27 -12.00
CA GLN A 52 -15.98 -26.62 -11.46
C GLN A 52 -15.95 -26.55 -9.92
N ALA A 53 -16.73 -27.42 -9.26
CA ALA A 53 -16.94 -27.35 -7.81
C ALA A 53 -15.68 -27.45 -6.94
N ASP A 54 -14.60 -28.05 -7.46
CA ASP A 54 -13.38 -28.38 -6.73
C ASP A 54 -12.18 -27.43 -7.03
N SER A 55 -12.34 -26.33 -7.78
CA SER A 55 -11.21 -25.52 -8.26
C SER A 55 -10.60 -24.59 -7.17
N PRO A 56 -9.36 -24.82 -6.69
CA PRO A 56 -8.84 -24.17 -5.48
C PRO A 56 -8.14 -22.82 -5.73
N ARG A 57 -8.52 -22.09 -6.79
CA ARG A 57 -7.83 -20.86 -7.26
C ARG A 57 -8.74 -19.65 -7.46
N THR A 58 -9.98 -19.69 -6.96
CA THR A 58 -10.99 -18.67 -7.28
C THR A 58 -11.69 -18.06 -6.05
N SER A 59 -11.13 -18.18 -4.84
CA SER A 59 -11.76 -17.57 -3.65
C SER A 59 -11.89 -16.05 -3.77
N VAL A 60 -10.77 -15.35 -4.01
CA VAL A 60 -10.73 -13.88 -4.08
C VAL A 60 -11.69 -13.33 -5.15
N PHE A 61 -11.63 -13.83 -6.39
CA PHE A 61 -12.56 -13.39 -7.43
C PHE A 61 -14.03 -13.74 -7.13
N LEU A 62 -14.32 -14.84 -6.42
CA LEU A 62 -15.68 -15.15 -5.98
C LEU A 62 -16.17 -14.28 -4.81
N GLU A 63 -15.25 -13.78 -3.99
CA GLU A 63 -15.52 -12.81 -2.92
C GLU A 63 -15.84 -11.43 -3.53
N GLU A 64 -14.99 -10.93 -4.45
CA GLU A 64 -15.26 -9.70 -5.21
C GLU A 64 -16.55 -9.79 -6.06
N LEU A 65 -16.79 -10.93 -6.70
CA LEU A 65 -18.03 -11.19 -7.44
C LEU A 65 -19.27 -11.29 -6.53
N ASN A 66 -19.11 -11.63 -5.25
CA ASN A 66 -20.18 -11.62 -4.25
C ASN A 66 -20.52 -10.19 -3.80
N GLU A 67 -19.51 -9.36 -3.51
CA GLU A 67 -19.76 -7.96 -3.12
C GLU A 67 -20.28 -7.13 -4.30
N ALA A 68 -19.84 -7.43 -5.52
CA ALA A 68 -20.39 -6.85 -6.75
C ALA A 68 -21.86 -7.22 -7.03
N VAL A 69 -22.47 -8.18 -6.31
CA VAL A 69 -23.90 -8.53 -6.46
C VAL A 69 -24.79 -7.31 -6.22
N ARG A 70 -24.57 -6.54 -5.13
CA ARG A 70 -25.48 -5.43 -4.79
C ARG A 70 -25.37 -4.25 -5.79
N PRO A 71 -24.17 -3.70 -6.08
CA PRO A 71 -24.05 -2.60 -7.03
C PRO A 71 -24.61 -2.94 -8.41
N LEU A 72 -24.37 -4.16 -8.92
CA LEU A 72 -24.93 -4.59 -10.20
C LEU A 72 -26.46 -4.78 -10.15
N GLN A 73 -27.00 -5.25 -9.02
CA GLN A 73 -28.44 -5.44 -8.84
C GLN A 73 -29.22 -4.12 -8.86
N ASP A 74 -28.64 -3.01 -8.37
CA ASP A 74 -29.26 -1.68 -8.43
C ASP A 74 -29.42 -1.17 -9.88
N TYR A 75 -28.51 -1.54 -10.78
CA TYR A 75 -28.63 -1.33 -12.23
C TYR A 75 -29.52 -2.38 -12.94
N GLY A 76 -30.17 -3.26 -12.18
CA GLY A 76 -31.06 -4.32 -12.70
C GLY A 76 -30.33 -5.51 -13.33
N ILE A 77 -29.03 -5.65 -13.06
CA ILE A 77 -28.15 -6.69 -13.60
C ILE A 77 -28.09 -7.83 -12.58
N SER A 78 -28.35 -9.05 -13.02
CA SER A 78 -28.24 -10.24 -12.16
C SER A 78 -26.80 -10.78 -12.16
N VAL A 79 -26.32 -11.28 -11.02
CA VAL A 79 -25.01 -11.94 -10.91
C VAL A 79 -25.22 -13.39 -10.44
N ALA A 80 -24.48 -14.36 -10.99
CA ALA A 80 -24.61 -15.77 -10.62
C ALA A 80 -23.30 -16.55 -10.73
N LYS A 81 -23.15 -17.57 -9.87
CA LYS A 81 -22.13 -18.61 -9.97
C LYS A 81 -22.75 -19.86 -10.58
N VAL A 82 -22.12 -20.40 -11.62
CA VAL A 82 -22.64 -21.55 -12.37
C VAL A 82 -21.70 -22.75 -12.20
N ASN A 83 -22.16 -23.74 -11.42
CA ASN A 83 -21.38 -24.92 -11.07
C ASN A 83 -21.45 -25.96 -12.22
N CYS A 84 -20.36 -26.08 -12.97
CA CYS A 84 -20.18 -27.01 -14.08
C CYS A 84 -19.87 -28.43 -13.57
N VAL A 85 -20.66 -29.41 -14.03
CA VAL A 85 -20.38 -30.84 -13.83
C VAL A 85 -19.44 -31.34 -14.95
N LYS A 86 -18.51 -32.26 -14.63
CA LYS A 86 -17.53 -32.84 -15.58
C LYS A 86 -18.10 -33.51 -16.83
N GLU A 87 -19.42 -33.77 -16.86
CA GLU A 87 -20.13 -34.45 -17.94
C GLU A 87 -21.10 -33.52 -18.71
N GLU A 88 -21.30 -32.26 -18.28
CA GLU A 88 -22.22 -31.33 -18.95
C GLU A 88 -21.55 -30.62 -20.13
N ILE A 89 -22.09 -30.85 -21.33
CA ILE A 89 -21.61 -30.31 -22.62
C ILE A 89 -22.04 -28.83 -22.83
N SER A 90 -21.93 -28.01 -21.79
CA SER A 90 -22.10 -26.56 -21.89
C SER A 90 -20.85 -25.95 -22.52
N ARG A 91 -21.01 -25.15 -23.59
CA ARG A 91 -19.87 -24.47 -24.25
C ARG A 91 -19.10 -23.47 -23.37
N TYR A 92 -19.66 -23.13 -22.21
CA TYR A 92 -19.05 -22.24 -21.20
C TYR A 92 -18.36 -23.03 -20.09
N CYS A 93 -18.61 -24.34 -19.97
CA CYS A 93 -17.92 -25.25 -19.05
C CYS A 93 -16.69 -25.86 -19.75
N GLY A 94 -15.73 -25.01 -20.12
CA GLY A 94 -14.55 -25.41 -20.89
C GLY A 94 -13.47 -26.14 -20.07
N LYS A 95 -12.29 -26.31 -20.68
CA LYS A 95 -11.12 -26.89 -19.98
C LYS A 95 -10.45 -25.80 -19.13
N GLU A 96 -9.45 -26.16 -18.33
CA GLU A 96 -8.88 -25.31 -17.28
C GLU A 96 -8.50 -23.87 -17.68
N LYS A 97 -8.15 -23.62 -18.95
CA LYS A 97 -7.86 -22.26 -19.46
C LYS A 97 -9.11 -21.41 -19.78
N ASP A 98 -10.26 -22.04 -20.00
CA ASP A 98 -11.53 -21.37 -20.30
C ASP A 98 -12.30 -20.99 -19.02
N LEU A 99 -11.97 -21.61 -17.88
CA LEU A 99 -12.59 -21.37 -16.57
C LEU A 99 -12.17 -20.04 -15.91
N MET A 100 -11.21 -19.32 -16.50
CA MET A 100 -10.75 -18.00 -16.03
C MET A 100 -11.54 -16.86 -16.69
N LYS A 101 -12.86 -17.05 -16.89
CA LYS A 101 -13.75 -16.08 -17.58
C LYS A 101 -15.11 -15.94 -16.91
N ALA A 102 -15.57 -14.69 -16.81
CA ALA A 102 -16.97 -14.34 -16.61
C ALA A 102 -17.64 -13.97 -17.93
N TYR A 103 -18.94 -14.22 -18.03
CA TYR A 103 -19.73 -14.10 -19.26
C TYR A 103 -20.93 -13.19 -19.02
N LEU A 104 -21.06 -12.11 -19.79
CA LEU A 104 -22.16 -11.16 -19.70
C LEU A 104 -23.20 -11.44 -20.77
N PHE A 105 -24.42 -11.76 -20.33
CA PHE A 105 -25.57 -12.07 -21.17
C PHE A 105 -26.63 -10.95 -21.12
N LYS A 106 -27.46 -10.88 -22.17
CA LYS A 106 -28.71 -10.10 -22.22
C LYS A 106 -29.83 -10.96 -22.79
N GLY A 107 -30.73 -11.43 -21.94
CA GLY A 107 -31.48 -12.67 -22.22
C GLY A 107 -30.52 -13.80 -22.58
N ASN A 108 -30.82 -14.59 -23.61
CA ASN A 108 -29.97 -15.72 -24.05
C ASN A 108 -28.81 -15.30 -24.99
N ILE A 109 -28.55 -14.01 -25.19
CA ILE A 109 -27.49 -13.50 -26.06
C ILE A 109 -26.26 -13.17 -25.23
N LEU A 110 -25.11 -13.76 -25.56
CA LEU A 110 -23.81 -13.35 -25.00
C LEU A 110 -23.42 -11.99 -25.60
N LEU A 111 -23.15 -11.00 -24.74
CA LEU A 111 -22.65 -9.68 -25.14
C LEU A 111 -21.12 -9.59 -25.06
N ARG A 112 -20.53 -10.09 -23.98
CA ARG A 112 -19.09 -9.96 -23.71
C ARG A 112 -18.56 -11.12 -22.87
N GLU A 113 -17.32 -11.51 -23.15
CA GLU A 113 -16.51 -12.33 -22.26
C GLU A 113 -15.48 -11.42 -21.58
N PHE A 114 -15.29 -11.62 -20.28
CA PHE A 114 -14.28 -10.93 -19.48
C PHE A 114 -13.37 -11.99 -18.85
N PRO A 115 -12.05 -11.99 -19.12
CA PRO A 115 -11.13 -12.81 -18.34
C PRO A 115 -11.06 -12.27 -16.89
N THR A 116 -10.90 -13.16 -15.90
CA THR A 116 -11.08 -12.80 -14.48
C THR A 116 -10.01 -11.86 -13.93
N ASP A 117 -8.87 -11.75 -14.61
CA ASP A 117 -7.83 -10.75 -14.36
C ASP A 117 -8.29 -9.30 -14.65
N THR A 118 -9.17 -9.10 -15.64
CA THR A 118 -9.78 -7.77 -15.92
C THR A 118 -10.90 -7.39 -14.95
N LEU A 119 -11.33 -8.31 -14.10
CA LEU A 119 -12.41 -8.15 -13.12
C LEU A 119 -11.86 -8.30 -11.69
N PHE A 120 -10.74 -7.63 -11.42
CA PHE A 120 -9.91 -7.83 -10.23
C PHE A 120 -10.54 -7.34 -8.91
N ASP A 121 -11.44 -6.35 -8.96
CA ASP A 121 -12.18 -5.83 -7.81
C ASP A 121 -13.64 -5.48 -8.17
N VAL A 122 -14.45 -5.13 -7.16
CA VAL A 122 -15.83 -4.62 -7.35
C VAL A 122 -15.90 -3.46 -8.34
N ASN A 123 -14.92 -2.54 -8.37
CA ASN A 123 -14.97 -1.38 -9.26
C ASN A 123 -14.77 -1.78 -10.73
N ALA A 124 -13.78 -2.62 -11.01
CA ALA A 124 -13.54 -3.20 -12.32
C ALA A 124 -14.74 -4.04 -12.78
N ILE A 125 -15.37 -4.83 -11.89
CA ILE A 125 -16.58 -5.59 -12.19
C ILE A 125 -17.73 -4.68 -12.62
N VAL A 126 -18.07 -3.66 -11.81
CA VAL A 126 -19.18 -2.74 -12.12
C VAL A 126 -18.89 -1.95 -13.40
N ALA A 127 -17.69 -1.38 -13.53
CA ALA A 127 -17.35 -0.50 -14.63
C ALA A 127 -17.27 -1.24 -15.97
N HIS A 128 -16.63 -2.41 -16.04
CA HIS A 128 -16.55 -3.20 -17.28
C HIS A 128 -17.92 -3.70 -17.74
N VAL A 129 -18.79 -4.11 -16.81
CA VAL A 129 -20.15 -4.57 -17.13
C VAL A 129 -21.02 -3.41 -17.62
N LEU A 130 -21.01 -2.26 -16.93
CA LEU A 130 -21.74 -1.06 -17.37
C LEU A 130 -21.24 -0.57 -18.73
N PHE A 131 -19.92 -0.46 -18.93
CA PHE A 131 -19.33 -0.03 -20.21
C PHE A 131 -19.74 -0.95 -21.38
N ALA A 132 -19.77 -2.27 -21.16
CA ALA A 132 -20.24 -3.23 -22.17
C ALA A 132 -21.76 -3.17 -22.45
N LEU A 133 -22.57 -2.70 -21.50
CA LEU A 133 -24.01 -2.48 -21.67
C LEU A 133 -24.32 -1.13 -22.34
N LEU A 134 -23.51 -0.10 -22.08
CA LEU A 134 -23.68 1.30 -22.48
C LEU A 134 -22.91 1.67 -23.77
N PHE A 135 -22.65 0.70 -24.65
CA PHE A 135 -21.83 0.87 -25.86
C PHE A 135 -22.40 1.86 -26.90
N ASN A 136 -23.65 2.31 -26.78
CA ASN A 136 -24.22 3.36 -27.62
C ASN A 136 -24.05 4.75 -26.98
N GLU A 137 -24.24 4.78 -25.67
CA GLU A 137 -24.29 5.93 -24.78
C GLU A 137 -22.89 6.48 -24.46
N VAL A 138 -21.89 5.58 -24.37
CA VAL A 138 -20.47 5.87 -24.20
C VAL A 138 -19.71 5.56 -25.48
N LYS A 139 -18.85 6.48 -25.93
CA LYS A 139 -17.89 6.27 -27.03
C LYS A 139 -16.46 6.35 -26.52
N TYR A 140 -15.75 5.23 -26.59
CA TYR A 140 -14.32 5.19 -26.35
C TYR A 140 -13.56 5.65 -27.61
N ILE A 141 -12.60 6.55 -27.45
CA ILE A 141 -11.79 7.11 -28.54
C ILE A 141 -10.30 7.17 -28.17
N THR A 142 -9.43 7.13 -29.18
CA THR A 142 -7.97 7.17 -29.00
C THR A 142 -7.26 8.22 -29.85
N ASN A 143 -7.99 9.07 -30.58
CA ASN A 143 -7.41 10.07 -31.45
C ASN A 143 -8.31 11.32 -31.58
N LEU A 144 -7.70 12.44 -31.95
CA LEU A 144 -8.34 13.74 -32.07
C LEU A 144 -9.33 13.83 -33.26
N GLU A 145 -9.15 13.02 -34.30
CA GLU A 145 -10.06 13.00 -35.46
C GLU A 145 -11.44 12.45 -35.05
N ASP A 146 -11.49 11.36 -34.28
CA ASP A 146 -12.73 10.83 -33.71
C ASP A 146 -13.42 11.84 -32.77
N LEU A 147 -12.66 12.55 -31.93
CA LEU A 147 -13.22 13.60 -31.07
C LEU A 147 -13.86 14.72 -31.91
N GLN A 148 -13.17 15.22 -32.93
CA GLN A 148 -13.67 16.27 -33.82
C GLN A 148 -14.88 15.79 -34.64
N ASN A 149 -14.90 14.53 -35.08
CA ASN A 149 -16.02 13.93 -35.78
C ASN A 149 -17.28 13.83 -34.88
N ILE A 150 -17.12 13.41 -33.62
CA ILE A 150 -18.22 13.37 -32.64
C ILE A 150 -18.68 14.81 -32.29
N GLU A 151 -17.76 15.74 -32.08
CA GLU A 151 -18.07 17.16 -31.81
C GLU A 151 -18.91 17.76 -32.95
N ASN A 152 -18.44 17.62 -34.19
CA ASN A 152 -19.14 18.13 -35.39
C ASN A 152 -20.47 17.41 -35.68
N ALA A 153 -20.58 16.12 -35.33
CA ALA A 153 -21.83 15.38 -35.47
C ALA A 153 -22.92 15.82 -34.49
N LEU A 154 -22.56 16.40 -33.34
CA LEU A 154 -23.48 16.73 -32.25
C LEU A 154 -23.74 18.24 -32.05
N LYS A 155 -22.95 19.11 -32.68
CA LYS A 155 -23.25 20.56 -32.80
C LYS A 155 -24.70 20.81 -33.21
N GLY A 156 -25.36 21.73 -32.49
CA GLY A 156 -26.78 22.06 -32.66
C GLY A 156 -27.79 21.00 -32.22
N LYS A 157 -27.35 19.86 -31.66
CA LYS A 157 -28.23 18.72 -31.29
C LYS A 157 -28.15 18.39 -29.80
N ALA A 158 -26.95 18.09 -29.31
CA ALA A 158 -26.70 17.60 -27.95
C ALA A 158 -25.40 18.18 -27.38
N ASN A 159 -25.25 18.09 -26.06
CA ASN A 159 -23.97 18.36 -25.38
C ASN A 159 -23.21 17.05 -25.18
N ILE A 160 -21.89 17.14 -25.04
CA ILE A 160 -20.99 16.00 -24.85
C ILE A 160 -20.41 16.08 -23.45
N ILE A 161 -20.33 14.94 -22.77
CA ILE A 161 -19.53 14.77 -21.55
C ILE A 161 -18.27 14.02 -21.97
N PHE A 162 -17.16 14.75 -22.06
CA PHE A 162 -15.85 14.18 -22.35
C PHE A 162 -15.16 13.81 -21.04
N SER A 163 -14.56 12.64 -20.98
CA SER A 163 -13.90 12.10 -19.79
C SER A 163 -12.57 11.45 -20.15
N TYR A 164 -11.53 11.81 -19.41
CA TYR A 164 -10.23 11.15 -19.39
C TYR A 164 -10.07 10.42 -18.06
N VAL A 165 -9.70 9.15 -18.11
CA VAL A 165 -9.38 8.32 -16.94
C VAL A 165 -8.04 7.64 -17.16
N ARG A 166 -7.25 7.46 -16.10
CA ARG A 166 -5.88 6.91 -16.19
C ARG A 166 -5.85 5.48 -16.76
N ALA A 167 -6.84 4.65 -16.39
CA ALA A 167 -6.99 3.27 -16.84
C ALA A 167 -8.48 2.85 -16.87
N ILE A 168 -8.78 1.70 -17.49
CA ILE A 168 -10.14 1.13 -17.53
C ILE A 168 -10.30 0.13 -16.38
N GLY A 169 -11.18 0.46 -15.43
CA GLY A 169 -11.55 -0.40 -14.30
C GLY A 169 -11.48 0.30 -12.93
N ILE A 170 -10.66 1.36 -12.85
CA ILE A 170 -10.47 2.19 -11.65
C ILE A 170 -11.76 2.90 -11.18
N PRO A 171 -11.83 3.39 -9.92
CA PRO A 171 -13.02 4.05 -9.38
C PRO A 171 -13.53 5.23 -10.21
N GLU A 172 -12.65 6.03 -10.83
CA GLU A 172 -13.02 7.14 -11.71
C GLU A 172 -13.72 6.64 -12.99
N HIS A 173 -13.24 5.53 -13.57
CA HIS A 173 -13.92 4.89 -14.71
C HIS A 173 -15.30 4.37 -14.30
N ARG A 174 -15.43 3.77 -13.11
CA ARG A 174 -16.72 3.37 -12.55
C ARG A 174 -17.66 4.57 -12.41
N ALA A 175 -17.21 5.66 -11.79
CA ALA A 175 -18.03 6.85 -11.56
C ALA A 175 -18.57 7.46 -12.87
N VAL A 176 -17.75 7.49 -13.93
CA VAL A 176 -18.18 7.91 -15.27
C VAL A 176 -19.21 6.93 -15.86
N MET A 177 -19.07 5.61 -15.67
CA MET A 177 -20.05 4.63 -16.16
C MET A 177 -21.39 4.67 -15.40
N GLU A 178 -21.36 4.88 -14.07
CA GLU A 178 -22.57 5.07 -13.26
C GLU A 178 -23.31 6.36 -13.65
N ALA A 179 -22.59 7.46 -13.91
CA ALA A 179 -23.17 8.67 -14.47
C ALA A 179 -23.70 8.48 -15.91
N ALA A 180 -23.00 7.71 -16.75
CA ALA A 180 -23.43 7.40 -18.11
C ALA A 180 -24.71 6.54 -18.14
N PHE A 181 -24.92 5.65 -17.16
CA PHE A 181 -26.16 4.90 -17.01
C PHE A 181 -27.37 5.82 -16.79
N VAL A 182 -27.20 6.88 -15.98
CA VAL A 182 -28.26 7.84 -15.65
C VAL A 182 -28.47 8.87 -16.77
N TYR A 183 -27.38 9.39 -17.36
CA TYR A 183 -27.42 10.57 -18.23
C TYR A 183 -27.13 10.31 -19.71
N GLY A 184 -26.68 9.12 -20.10
CA GLY A 184 -26.27 8.77 -21.47
C GLY A 184 -27.39 8.80 -22.53
N THR A 185 -28.64 8.93 -22.09
CA THR A 185 -29.81 9.19 -22.96
C THR A 185 -30.01 10.69 -23.27
N THR A 186 -29.36 11.57 -22.52
CA THR A 186 -29.49 13.04 -22.60
C THR A 186 -28.23 13.71 -23.15
N TYR A 187 -27.06 13.15 -22.86
CA TYR A 187 -25.75 13.63 -23.31
C TYR A 187 -24.96 12.46 -23.89
N GLN A 188 -24.15 12.70 -24.93
CA GLN A 188 -23.20 11.70 -25.40
C GLN A 188 -22.02 11.66 -24.42
N PHE A 189 -21.73 10.50 -23.85
CA PHE A 189 -20.49 10.30 -23.11
C PHE A 189 -19.36 9.91 -24.08
N VAL A 190 -18.19 10.50 -23.88
CA VAL A 190 -16.95 10.21 -24.60
C VAL A 190 -15.87 9.91 -23.57
N LEU A 191 -15.17 8.79 -23.74
CA LEU A 191 -14.18 8.26 -22.81
C LEU A 191 -12.83 8.08 -23.54
N THR A 192 -11.73 8.35 -22.86
CA THR A 192 -10.38 8.05 -23.35
C THR A 192 -9.42 7.78 -22.19
N THR A 193 -8.37 7.01 -22.45
CA THR A 193 -7.17 6.91 -21.60
C THR A 193 -5.93 7.53 -22.25
N GLU A 194 -6.08 8.17 -23.41
CA GLU A 194 -4.94 8.74 -24.15
C GLU A 194 -4.65 10.17 -23.65
N ILE A 195 -3.52 10.37 -22.98
CA ILE A 195 -3.06 11.68 -22.49
C ILE A 195 -3.01 12.73 -23.61
N ALA A 196 -2.54 12.37 -24.80
CA ALA A 196 -2.45 13.27 -25.94
C ALA A 196 -3.82 13.83 -26.40
N LEU A 197 -4.93 13.17 -26.05
CA LEU A 197 -6.28 13.73 -26.24
C LEU A 197 -6.61 14.80 -25.20
N LEU A 198 -6.22 14.63 -23.94
CA LEU A 198 -6.40 15.63 -22.87
C LEU A 198 -5.58 16.90 -23.15
N GLU A 199 -4.29 16.74 -23.51
CA GLU A 199 -3.42 17.84 -23.94
C GLU A 199 -4.08 18.64 -25.09
N SER A 200 -4.64 17.93 -26.08
CA SER A 200 -5.26 18.56 -27.26
C SER A 200 -6.55 19.34 -26.98
N ILE A 201 -7.16 19.18 -25.80
CA ILE A 201 -8.33 19.97 -25.38
C ILE A 201 -8.01 21.11 -24.42
N GLY A 202 -6.77 21.19 -23.93
CA GLY A 202 -6.23 22.33 -23.17
C GLY A 202 -6.19 22.17 -21.66
N SER A 203 -5.72 21.03 -21.14
CA SER A 203 -5.23 20.93 -19.74
C SER A 203 -3.71 20.91 -19.73
N GLU A 204 -3.11 21.56 -18.72
CA GLU A 204 -1.66 21.53 -18.47
C GLU A 204 -1.30 20.59 -17.31
N ASP A 205 -2.21 20.37 -16.36
CA ASP A 205 -2.10 19.33 -15.32
C ASP A 205 -2.67 17.99 -15.82
N VAL A 206 -1.84 16.94 -15.82
CA VAL A 206 -2.13 15.63 -16.44
C VAL A 206 -2.25 14.49 -15.42
N GLU A 207 -1.86 14.73 -14.16
CA GLU A 207 -1.73 13.69 -13.12
C GLU A 207 -3.04 12.99 -12.73
N TYR A 208 -4.19 13.65 -12.91
CA TYR A 208 -5.50 13.19 -12.40
C TYR A 208 -6.52 12.94 -13.51
N ALA A 209 -7.55 12.14 -13.21
CA ALA A 209 -8.68 11.95 -14.11
C ALA A 209 -9.46 13.27 -14.30
N HIS A 210 -10.02 13.50 -15.49
CA HIS A 210 -10.63 14.78 -15.89
C HIS A 210 -12.00 14.59 -16.52
N LEU A 211 -12.95 15.50 -16.25
CA LEU A 211 -14.27 15.53 -16.89
C LEU A 211 -14.62 16.94 -17.38
N TYR A 212 -15.01 17.03 -18.66
CA TYR A 212 -15.40 18.28 -19.31
C TYR A 212 -16.82 18.18 -19.89
N PHE A 213 -17.60 19.23 -19.70
CA PHE A 213 -18.88 19.42 -20.37
C PHE A 213 -18.70 20.30 -21.61
N PHE A 214 -19.01 19.79 -22.80
CA PHE A 214 -18.93 20.53 -24.06
C PHE A 214 -20.33 21.03 -24.45
N HIS A 215 -20.49 22.36 -24.53
CA HIS A 215 -21.76 23.05 -24.79
C HIS A 215 -22.16 23.07 -26.29
N CYS A 216 -22.03 21.92 -26.97
CA CYS A 216 -22.24 21.80 -28.41
C CYS A 216 -23.67 22.09 -28.90
N LYS A 217 -24.70 21.92 -28.06
CA LYS A 217 -26.11 22.10 -28.43
C LYS A 217 -26.45 23.54 -28.85
N LEU A 218 -25.70 24.53 -28.37
CA LEU A 218 -25.90 25.96 -28.72
C LEU A 218 -25.03 26.42 -29.89
N VAL A 219 -24.08 25.60 -30.35
CA VAL A 219 -23.17 25.95 -31.46
C VAL A 219 -23.77 25.47 -32.78
N LEU A 220 -24.07 26.41 -33.66
CA LEU A 220 -24.63 26.15 -35.00
C LEU A 220 -23.59 26.22 -36.13
N ASP A 221 -22.44 26.84 -35.88
CA ASP A 221 -21.32 26.90 -36.83
C ASP A 221 -20.40 25.68 -36.63
N LEU A 222 -20.19 24.91 -37.70
CA LEU A 222 -19.32 23.73 -37.67
C LEU A 222 -17.83 24.10 -37.52
N THR A 223 -17.44 25.31 -37.93
CA THR A 223 -16.05 25.81 -37.84
C THR A 223 -15.67 26.26 -36.44
N GLN A 224 -16.65 26.61 -35.60
CA GLN A 224 -16.43 26.99 -34.21
C GLN A 224 -16.35 25.73 -33.32
N GLN A 225 -15.37 25.68 -32.41
CA GLN A 225 -15.30 24.62 -31.39
C GLN A 225 -16.40 24.78 -30.35
N CYS A 226 -16.88 23.67 -29.78
CA CYS A 226 -17.78 23.74 -28.63
C CYS A 226 -17.08 24.35 -27.42
N ARG A 227 -17.73 25.30 -26.74
CA ARG A 227 -17.24 25.81 -25.44
C ARG A 227 -17.17 24.65 -24.44
N ARG A 228 -16.06 24.55 -23.70
CA ARG A 228 -15.78 23.51 -22.71
C ARG A 228 -15.86 24.11 -21.30
N THR A 229 -16.38 23.35 -20.35
CA THR A 229 -16.32 23.64 -18.90
C THR A 229 -15.70 22.42 -18.22
N LEU A 230 -14.59 22.63 -17.51
CA LEU A 230 -13.96 21.60 -16.66
C LEU A 230 -14.78 21.42 -15.37
N MET A 231 -14.87 20.19 -14.87
CA MET A 231 -15.23 19.90 -13.49
C MET A 231 -13.96 20.00 -12.63
N GLU A 232 -13.88 21.01 -11.77
CA GLU A 232 -12.70 21.26 -10.90
C GLU A 232 -12.57 20.20 -9.78
N GLN A 233 -13.69 19.53 -9.43
CA GLN A 233 -13.76 18.57 -8.32
C GLN A 233 -13.45 17.12 -8.77
N PRO A 234 -12.95 16.25 -7.86
CA PRO A 234 -12.60 14.86 -8.18
C PRO A 234 -13.75 14.04 -8.79
N LEU A 235 -13.42 13.08 -9.67
CA LEU A 235 -14.38 12.24 -10.41
C LEU A 235 -15.06 11.16 -9.55
N THR A 236 -15.86 11.57 -8.58
CA THR A 236 -16.76 10.69 -7.81
C THR A 236 -18.16 10.67 -8.43
N THR A 237 -18.93 9.58 -8.23
CA THR A 237 -20.29 9.47 -8.76
C THR A 237 -21.19 10.62 -8.29
N LEU A 238 -21.00 11.10 -7.05
CA LEU A 238 -21.69 12.26 -6.50
C LEU A 238 -21.29 13.56 -7.21
N ASN A 239 -20.00 13.87 -7.29
CA ASN A 239 -19.49 15.11 -7.91
C ASN A 239 -19.94 15.24 -9.36
N ILE A 240 -19.88 14.13 -10.13
CA ILE A 240 -20.35 14.10 -11.52
C ILE A 240 -21.87 14.37 -11.59
N HIS A 241 -22.68 13.83 -10.66
CA HIS A 241 -24.11 14.14 -10.59
C HIS A 241 -24.40 15.60 -10.19
N LEU A 242 -23.63 16.18 -9.28
CA LEU A 242 -23.76 17.60 -8.89
C LEU A 242 -23.40 18.51 -10.07
N PHE A 243 -22.24 18.28 -10.68
CA PHE A 243 -21.76 19.05 -11.85
C PHE A 243 -22.72 18.99 -13.03
N ILE A 244 -23.23 17.80 -13.40
CA ILE A 244 -24.21 17.65 -14.49
C ILE A 244 -25.54 18.36 -14.15
N LYS A 245 -25.98 18.39 -12.89
CA LYS A 245 -27.15 19.19 -12.48
C LYS A 245 -26.89 20.69 -12.66
N THR A 246 -25.72 21.19 -12.29
CA THR A 246 -25.36 22.61 -12.46
C THR A 246 -25.21 22.98 -13.94
N MET A 247 -24.60 22.13 -14.78
CA MET A 247 -24.54 22.32 -16.25
C MET A 247 -25.92 22.25 -16.95
N LYS A 248 -26.95 21.78 -16.24
CA LYS A 248 -28.36 21.74 -16.70
C LYS A 248 -29.18 22.94 -16.19
N ALA A 249 -28.67 23.73 -15.24
CA ALA A 249 -29.35 24.90 -14.72
C ALA A 249 -29.46 26.04 -15.75
N SER A 250 -30.34 27.00 -15.50
CA SER A 250 -30.42 28.25 -16.27
C SER A 250 -29.18 29.10 -16.01
N LEU A 251 -28.40 29.36 -17.07
CA LEU A 251 -27.20 30.22 -17.05
C LEU A 251 -27.46 31.55 -16.33
N LEU A 252 -28.50 32.27 -16.78
CA LEU A 252 -29.03 33.46 -16.14
C LEU A 252 -30.51 33.23 -15.82
N THR A 253 -30.95 33.65 -14.64
CA THR A 253 -32.34 33.56 -14.21
C THR A 253 -32.88 34.97 -13.92
N GLU A 254 -33.88 35.42 -14.66
CA GLU A 254 -34.53 36.72 -14.39
C GLU A 254 -35.56 36.59 -13.26
N VAL A 255 -35.55 37.55 -12.32
CA VAL A 255 -36.39 37.51 -11.11
C VAL A 255 -37.02 38.88 -10.85
N ALA A 256 -38.27 38.85 -10.38
CA ALA A 256 -39.04 40.02 -9.92
C ALA A 256 -39.54 39.88 -8.46
N GLU A 257 -39.21 38.78 -7.80
CA GLU A 257 -39.56 38.45 -6.41
C GLU A 257 -38.42 38.84 -5.44
N ASP A 258 -38.70 38.83 -4.13
CA ASP A 258 -37.69 39.14 -3.11
C ASP A 258 -36.58 38.06 -3.09
N PRO A 259 -35.28 38.43 -3.05
CA PRO A 259 -34.16 37.50 -3.00
C PRO A 259 -34.28 36.36 -1.97
N GLN A 260 -34.95 36.59 -0.84
CA GLN A 260 -35.14 35.58 0.21
C GLN A 260 -36.16 34.49 -0.16
N GLN A 261 -36.96 34.69 -1.20
CA GLN A 261 -37.99 33.75 -1.66
C GLN A 261 -37.52 32.88 -2.84
N VAL A 262 -36.34 33.17 -3.41
CA VAL A 262 -35.87 32.58 -4.67
C VAL A 262 -35.16 31.24 -4.45
N SER A 263 -35.89 30.13 -4.55
CA SER A 263 -35.29 28.80 -4.61
C SER A 263 -34.81 28.47 -6.03
N THR A 264 -33.49 28.42 -6.24
CA THR A 264 -32.89 27.94 -7.51
C THR A 264 -32.18 26.60 -7.31
N VAL A 265 -31.88 25.91 -8.42
CA VAL A 265 -31.06 24.69 -8.41
C VAL A 265 -29.70 24.93 -7.77
N HIS A 266 -29.07 26.08 -8.00
CA HIS A 266 -27.78 26.43 -7.38
C HIS A 266 -27.86 26.44 -5.85
N LEU A 267 -28.87 27.12 -5.29
CA LEU A 267 -29.11 27.17 -3.84
C LEU A 267 -29.44 25.78 -3.25
N GLN A 268 -30.17 24.94 -3.99
CA GLN A 268 -30.46 23.55 -3.61
C GLN A 268 -29.24 22.62 -3.68
N LEU A 269 -28.14 23.06 -4.30
CA LEU A 269 -26.85 22.37 -4.37
C LEU A 269 -25.78 23.04 -3.48
N GLY A 270 -26.18 23.97 -2.60
CA GLY A 270 -25.27 24.69 -1.70
C GLY A 270 -24.44 25.81 -2.36
N LEU A 271 -24.63 26.08 -3.66
CA LEU A 271 -23.84 27.07 -4.39
C LEU A 271 -24.36 28.51 -4.13
N PRO A 272 -23.46 29.50 -3.99
CA PRO A 272 -23.82 30.90 -3.76
C PRO A 272 -24.66 31.50 -4.89
N LEU A 273 -25.47 32.50 -4.57
CA LEU A 273 -26.29 33.25 -5.52
C LEU A 273 -25.78 34.69 -5.70
N VAL A 274 -25.55 35.10 -6.95
CA VAL A 274 -25.13 36.45 -7.32
C VAL A 274 -26.30 37.19 -7.95
N PHE A 275 -26.84 38.18 -7.24
CA PHE A 275 -27.94 39.02 -7.70
C PHE A 275 -27.40 40.30 -8.35
N ILE A 276 -27.55 40.41 -9.66
CA ILE A 276 -27.21 41.63 -10.43
C ILE A 276 -28.47 42.48 -10.55
N VAL A 277 -28.47 43.64 -9.91
CA VAL A 277 -29.63 44.56 -9.89
C VAL A 277 -29.60 45.45 -11.14
N SER A 278 -30.68 45.42 -11.93
CA SER A 278 -30.79 46.13 -13.19
C SER A 278 -31.90 47.18 -13.19
N GLN A 279 -31.68 48.27 -13.94
CA GLN A 279 -32.69 49.31 -14.17
C GLN A 279 -33.29 49.18 -15.58
N GLN A 280 -34.55 49.58 -15.74
CA GLN A 280 -35.27 49.51 -17.03
C GLN A 280 -34.57 50.27 -18.18
N ALA A 281 -33.75 51.27 -17.86
CA ALA A 281 -32.98 52.05 -18.82
C ALA A 281 -31.66 51.38 -19.27
N THR A 282 -31.13 50.45 -18.47
CA THR A 282 -29.81 49.79 -18.69
C THR A 282 -29.91 48.28 -18.93
N TYR A 283 -31.10 47.68 -18.73
CA TYR A 283 -31.40 46.24 -18.84
C TYR A 283 -30.71 45.48 -19.98
N GLU A 284 -30.68 45.99 -21.22
CA GLU A 284 -30.01 45.30 -22.34
C GLU A 284 -28.47 45.28 -22.23
N ALA A 285 -27.86 46.19 -21.48
CA ALA A 285 -26.44 46.15 -21.13
C ALA A 285 -26.23 45.28 -19.89
N ASP A 286 -27.03 45.50 -18.83
CA ASP A 286 -26.93 44.76 -17.56
C ASP A 286 -27.12 43.25 -17.77
N ARG A 287 -28.07 42.83 -18.61
CA ARG A 287 -28.30 41.41 -18.95
C ARG A 287 -27.08 40.80 -19.65
N ARG A 288 -26.39 41.53 -20.54
CA ARG A 288 -25.17 41.02 -21.21
C ARG A 288 -24.00 40.90 -20.25
N THR A 289 -23.86 41.83 -19.31
CA THR A 289 -22.89 41.73 -18.22
C THR A 289 -23.23 40.53 -17.32
N ALA A 290 -24.49 40.33 -16.99
CA ALA A 290 -24.95 39.18 -16.18
C ALA A 290 -24.77 37.84 -16.91
N GLU A 291 -25.05 37.75 -18.21
CA GLU A 291 -24.75 36.60 -19.08
C GLU A 291 -23.23 36.31 -19.11
N TRP A 292 -22.38 37.35 -19.13
CA TRP A 292 -20.92 37.20 -19.10
C TRP A 292 -20.39 36.71 -17.74
N VAL A 293 -20.89 37.28 -16.64
CA VAL A 293 -20.60 36.82 -15.26
C VAL A 293 -21.07 35.37 -15.07
N ALA A 294 -22.29 35.05 -15.49
CA ALA A 294 -22.84 33.70 -15.46
C ALA A 294 -21.97 32.71 -16.24
N TRP A 295 -21.46 33.11 -17.40
CA TRP A 295 -20.53 32.30 -18.17
C TRP A 295 -19.16 32.09 -17.50
N ARG A 296 -18.76 32.91 -16.53
CA ARG A 296 -17.53 32.73 -15.75
C ARG A 296 -17.75 31.97 -14.45
N LEU A 297 -18.90 32.15 -13.80
CA LEU A 297 -19.28 31.45 -12.57
C LEU A 297 -20.05 30.14 -12.82
N LEU A 298 -20.21 29.71 -14.09
CA LEU A 298 -20.93 28.49 -14.47
C LEU A 298 -20.28 27.25 -13.85
N GLY A 299 -20.95 26.66 -12.85
CA GLY A 299 -20.44 25.56 -12.03
C GLY A 299 -20.19 25.96 -10.57
N LYS A 300 -19.86 27.23 -10.33
CA LYS A 300 -19.47 27.79 -9.01
C LYS A 300 -20.60 28.56 -8.32
N ALA A 301 -21.39 29.35 -9.06
CA ALA A 301 -22.47 30.18 -8.50
C ALA A 301 -23.66 30.32 -9.46
N GLY A 302 -24.85 30.53 -8.89
CA GLY A 302 -26.05 30.87 -9.65
C GLY A 302 -26.16 32.38 -9.85
N VAL A 303 -26.28 32.85 -11.11
CA VAL A 303 -26.43 34.28 -11.40
C VAL A 303 -27.89 34.62 -11.72
N LEU A 304 -28.39 35.70 -11.11
CA LEU A 304 -29.76 36.17 -11.25
C LEU A 304 -29.80 37.65 -11.62
N LEU A 305 -30.71 38.01 -12.52
CA LEU A 305 -30.97 39.41 -12.89
C LEU A 305 -32.23 39.89 -12.17
N LEU A 306 -32.07 40.84 -11.25
CA LEU A 306 -33.16 41.39 -10.43
C LEU A 306 -33.56 42.77 -10.96
N LEU A 307 -34.81 42.90 -11.44
CA LEU A 307 -35.29 44.17 -11.98
C LEU A 307 -35.74 45.11 -10.84
N SER A 308 -35.14 46.29 -10.76
CA SER A 308 -35.25 47.27 -9.66
C SER A 308 -36.68 47.78 -9.34
N ALA A 309 -37.69 47.43 -10.14
CA ALA A 309 -39.08 47.85 -9.97
C ALA A 309 -39.86 47.12 -8.84
N GLY A 310 -39.34 46.02 -8.29
CA GLY A 310 -40.08 45.16 -7.35
C GLY A 310 -39.84 45.41 -5.85
N ILE A 311 -38.77 46.11 -5.46
CA ILE A 311 -38.31 46.15 -4.05
C ILE A 311 -39.06 47.24 -3.25
N THR A 312 -40.20 46.87 -2.66
CA THR A 312 -40.98 47.75 -1.75
C THR A 312 -41.15 47.15 -0.36
N GLY A 313 -40.08 47.13 0.44
CA GLY A 313 -40.05 46.65 1.81
C GLY A 313 -38.62 46.60 2.34
N GLY A 314 -38.37 46.99 3.59
CA GLY A 314 -37.02 47.14 4.14
C GLY A 314 -36.56 45.96 5.00
N VAL A 315 -35.50 45.27 4.56
CA VAL A 315 -34.71 44.29 5.33
C VAL A 315 -33.23 44.53 4.95
N PRO A 316 -32.25 44.45 5.87
CA PRO A 316 -30.86 44.78 5.55
C PRO A 316 -30.18 43.66 4.74
N VAL A 317 -30.14 43.86 3.42
CA VAL A 317 -29.21 43.18 2.51
C VAL A 317 -28.06 44.14 2.22
N GLU A 318 -26.80 43.70 2.35
CA GLU A 318 -25.65 44.54 2.01
C GLU A 318 -25.44 44.57 0.49
N PHE A 319 -25.84 45.69 -0.13
CA PHE A 319 -25.65 45.92 -1.56
C PHE A 319 -24.21 46.35 -1.86
N LEU A 320 -23.36 45.38 -2.21
CA LEU A 320 -21.98 45.63 -2.68
C LEU A 320 -21.98 46.32 -4.06
N VAL A 321 -21.59 47.59 -4.10
CA VAL A 321 -21.39 48.34 -5.35
C VAL A 321 -19.98 48.06 -5.88
N LEU A 322 -19.86 47.07 -6.76
CA LEU A 322 -18.61 46.73 -7.43
C LEU A 322 -18.51 47.47 -8.77
N HIS A 323 -17.35 48.10 -9.00
CA HIS A 323 -17.08 48.91 -10.21
C HIS A 323 -16.42 48.11 -11.35
N ASP A 324 -16.06 46.86 -11.09
CA ASP A 324 -15.42 45.95 -12.03
C ASP A 324 -16.09 44.58 -11.93
N VAL A 325 -16.13 43.85 -13.03
CA VAL A 325 -16.75 42.53 -13.16
C VAL A 325 -15.82 41.46 -12.59
N ASP A 326 -14.50 41.64 -12.70
CA ASP A 326 -13.51 40.69 -12.16
C ASP A 326 -13.46 40.75 -10.61
N LEU A 327 -13.91 41.84 -10.00
CA LEU A 327 -14.15 41.94 -8.56
C LEU A 327 -15.35 41.10 -8.10
N ILE A 328 -16.36 40.86 -8.95
CA ILE A 328 -17.47 39.95 -8.64
C ILE A 328 -16.96 38.51 -8.61
N ILE A 329 -16.18 38.12 -9.62
CA ILE A 329 -15.64 36.76 -9.76
C ILE A 329 -14.71 36.45 -8.58
N SER A 330 -13.71 37.30 -8.35
CA SER A 330 -12.76 37.11 -7.25
C SER A 330 -13.40 37.18 -5.86
N HIS A 331 -14.49 37.94 -5.64
CA HIS A 331 -15.20 37.91 -4.36
C HIS A 331 -15.95 36.59 -4.12
N VAL A 332 -16.54 36.01 -5.17
CA VAL A 332 -17.18 34.68 -5.09
C VAL A 332 -16.14 33.59 -4.84
N GLU A 333 -15.05 33.58 -5.61
CA GLU A 333 -14.01 32.54 -5.48
C GLU A 333 -13.25 32.61 -4.15
N ASN A 334 -12.96 33.81 -3.62
CA ASN A 334 -12.33 33.93 -2.29
C ASN A 334 -13.26 33.57 -1.13
N ASN A 335 -14.58 33.82 -1.24
CA ASN A 335 -15.54 33.50 -0.18
C ASN A 335 -15.91 32.00 -0.14
N MET A 336 -15.57 31.21 -1.16
CA MET A 336 -15.81 29.76 -1.19
C MET A 336 -14.82 28.95 -0.31
N HIS A 337 -13.83 29.59 0.30
CA HIS A 337 -12.77 28.92 1.09
C HIS A 337 -13.07 28.74 2.60
N ILE A 338 -14.32 28.84 3.04
CA ILE A 338 -14.73 28.60 4.43
C ILE A 338 -15.97 27.69 4.45
N GLU A 339 -15.98 26.74 5.40
CA GLU A 339 -16.91 25.60 5.48
C GLU A 339 -16.72 24.56 4.34
N GLU A 340 -15.54 23.93 4.35
CA GLU A 340 -15.49 22.49 4.06
C GLU A 340 -16.52 21.79 4.96
N ILE A 341 -17.52 21.16 4.36
CA ILE A 341 -18.37 20.22 5.09
C ILE A 341 -17.48 19.05 5.49
N GLN A 342 -17.44 18.73 6.78
CA GLN A 342 -16.79 17.51 7.27
C GLN A 342 -17.60 16.29 6.84
N GLU A 343 -17.42 15.87 5.60
CA GLU A 343 -17.82 14.54 5.14
C GLU A 343 -16.80 13.51 5.66
N ASP A 344 -17.25 12.63 6.55
CA ASP A 344 -16.45 11.52 7.11
C ASP A 344 -16.24 10.41 6.05
N GLU A 345 -15.49 10.68 4.98
CA GLU A 345 -15.07 9.66 4.00
C GLU A 345 -13.54 9.58 3.80
N ASP A 346 -13.01 8.35 3.82
CA ASP A 346 -11.58 8.04 3.70
C ASP A 346 -11.18 7.73 2.24
N ASN A 347 -10.69 8.74 1.51
CA ASN A 347 -10.04 8.57 0.20
C ASN A 347 -8.77 9.44 0.16
N ASP A 348 -7.58 8.87 0.26
CA ASP A 348 -6.81 8.21 -0.81
C ASP A 348 -5.94 9.19 -1.63
N MET A 349 -4.79 9.55 -1.05
CA MET A 349 -3.64 10.06 -1.81
C MET A 349 -2.99 8.90 -2.58
N GLU A 350 -3.41 8.67 -3.83
CA GLU A 350 -2.74 7.71 -4.71
C GLU A 350 -1.48 8.32 -5.33
N GLY A 351 -0.32 7.89 -4.81
CA GLY A 351 0.95 7.99 -5.54
C GLY A 351 0.95 7.14 -6.83
N PRO A 352 2.01 7.25 -7.65
CA PRO A 352 2.05 6.65 -8.97
C PRO A 352 1.93 5.11 -8.93
N ASP A 353 1.23 4.60 -9.95
CA ASP A 353 0.94 3.18 -10.15
C ASP A 353 2.25 2.40 -10.40
N ILE A 354 2.68 1.62 -9.42
CA ILE A 354 3.83 0.72 -9.52
C ILE A 354 3.26 -0.69 -9.72
N ASP A 355 3.57 -1.30 -10.87
CA ASP A 355 3.27 -2.72 -11.17
C ASP A 355 3.49 -3.60 -9.92
N VAL A 356 2.41 -4.14 -9.34
CA VAL A 356 2.48 -4.90 -8.08
C VAL A 356 3.14 -6.27 -8.34
N GLN A 357 4.47 -6.29 -8.28
CA GLN A 357 5.30 -7.50 -8.39
C GLN A 357 5.57 -8.11 -7.01
N ASP A 358 4.72 -9.07 -6.60
CA ASP A 358 4.97 -10.06 -5.54
C ASP A 358 5.50 -9.54 -4.17
N ASP A 359 5.32 -8.25 -3.83
CA ASP A 359 5.72 -7.67 -2.54
C ASP A 359 4.51 -7.56 -1.60
N GLU A 360 4.41 -8.53 -0.68
CA GLU A 360 3.45 -8.58 0.43
C GLU A 360 3.45 -7.28 1.26
N VAL A 361 4.58 -6.58 1.37
CA VAL A 361 4.67 -5.29 2.09
C VAL A 361 3.98 -4.18 1.30
N ALA A 362 4.14 -4.13 -0.02
CA ALA A 362 3.47 -3.15 -0.88
C ALA A 362 1.94 -3.38 -0.88
N GLU A 363 1.49 -4.64 -0.95
CA GLU A 363 0.08 -5.01 -0.78
C GLU A 363 -0.46 -4.56 0.59
N THR A 364 0.27 -4.84 1.68
CA THR A 364 -0.13 -4.45 3.04
C THR A 364 -0.29 -2.92 3.16
N VAL A 365 0.65 -2.16 2.60
CA VAL A 365 0.63 -0.69 2.58
C VAL A 365 -0.56 -0.17 1.78
N PHE A 366 -0.79 -0.71 0.58
CA PHE A 366 -1.92 -0.31 -0.27
C PHE A 366 -3.25 -0.57 0.43
N ARG A 367 -3.44 -1.78 0.99
CA ARG A 367 -4.64 -2.17 1.73
C ARG A 367 -4.88 -1.27 2.96
N ASP A 368 -3.83 -0.99 3.71
CA ASP A 368 -3.94 -0.28 4.99
C ASP A 368 -3.79 1.25 4.84
N ARG A 369 -3.64 1.78 3.61
CA ARG A 369 -3.53 3.23 3.30
C ARG A 369 -4.71 4.05 3.80
N LYS A 370 -5.92 3.44 3.84
CA LYS A 370 -7.17 4.05 4.31
C LYS A 370 -7.25 4.16 5.85
N ARG A 371 -6.31 3.58 6.60
CA ARG A 371 -6.27 3.75 8.06
C ARG A 371 -5.69 5.12 8.40
N LYS A 372 -6.54 6.07 8.82
CA LYS A 372 -6.13 7.33 9.47
C LYS A 372 -5.19 7.03 10.64
N LEU A 373 -3.90 7.26 10.44
CA LEU A 373 -2.87 7.17 11.49
C LEU A 373 -2.94 8.43 12.38
N PRO A 374 -2.85 8.30 13.72
CA PRO A 374 -2.75 9.45 14.62
C PRO A 374 -1.34 10.07 14.57
N LEU A 375 -1.05 10.75 13.45
CA LEU A 375 0.24 11.39 13.18
C LEU A 375 0.55 12.53 14.16
N GLU A 376 -0.46 13.10 14.82
CA GLU A 376 -0.33 14.14 15.84
C GLU A 376 0.38 13.67 17.13
N LEU A 377 0.63 12.36 17.26
CA LEU A 377 1.50 11.79 18.29
C LEU A 377 3.01 11.95 17.97
N THR A 378 3.35 12.50 16.80
CA THR A 378 4.73 12.73 16.34
C THR A 378 4.90 14.14 15.80
N VAL A 379 6.08 14.73 16.00
CA VAL A 379 6.40 16.05 15.44
C VAL A 379 7.04 15.91 14.07
N GLU A 380 6.46 16.57 13.07
CA GLU A 380 7.06 16.69 11.74
C GLU A 380 8.19 17.72 11.75
N LEU A 381 9.34 17.35 11.18
CA LEU A 381 10.52 18.20 11.10
C LEU A 381 10.78 18.63 9.65
N THR A 382 11.19 19.88 9.50
CA THR A 382 11.64 20.50 8.25
C THR A 382 13.15 20.81 8.36
N GLU A 383 13.77 21.32 7.31
CA GLU A 383 15.18 21.77 7.42
C GLU A 383 15.38 22.84 8.49
N GLU A 384 14.43 23.77 8.66
CA GLU A 384 14.52 24.83 9.66
C GLU A 384 14.38 24.30 11.10
N THR A 385 13.46 23.36 11.33
CA THR A 385 13.15 22.87 12.69
C THR A 385 14.05 21.73 13.15
N PHE A 386 14.57 20.90 12.22
CA PHE A 386 15.34 19.70 12.55
C PHE A 386 16.47 19.97 13.55
N ASN A 387 17.38 20.89 13.21
CA ASN A 387 18.57 21.14 14.03
C ASN A 387 18.22 21.77 15.39
N ALA A 388 17.20 22.64 15.43
CA ALA A 388 16.73 23.23 16.67
C ALA A 388 16.15 22.17 17.62
N THR A 389 15.32 21.26 17.11
CA THR A 389 14.70 20.18 17.91
C THR A 389 15.76 19.22 18.47
N VAL A 390 16.65 18.66 17.63
CA VAL A 390 17.64 17.65 18.10
C VAL A 390 18.72 18.23 19.03
N MET A 391 18.95 19.55 19.02
CA MET A 391 19.83 20.23 19.98
C MET A 391 19.11 20.60 21.29
N ALA A 392 17.80 20.85 21.24
CA ALA A 392 17.00 21.24 22.41
C ALA A 392 16.60 20.05 23.29
N SER A 393 16.16 18.95 22.66
CA SER A 393 15.53 17.81 23.33
C SER A 393 16.01 16.47 22.77
N ASP A 394 16.16 15.49 23.68
CA ASP A 394 16.37 14.09 23.31
C ASP A 394 15.23 13.61 22.40
N SER A 395 15.58 13.19 21.18
CA SER A 395 14.63 13.01 20.08
C SER A 395 14.91 11.73 19.30
N ILE A 396 13.85 11.03 18.90
CA ILE A 396 13.91 9.89 18.00
C ILE A 396 13.38 10.37 16.66
N VAL A 397 14.19 10.33 15.61
CA VAL A 397 13.83 10.81 14.27
C VAL A 397 13.65 9.63 13.32
N LEU A 398 12.45 9.49 12.75
CA LEU A 398 12.17 8.65 11.59
C LEU A 398 12.46 9.44 10.30
N PHE A 399 13.51 9.02 9.58
CA PHE A 399 13.79 9.45 8.21
C PHE A 399 13.11 8.47 7.26
N TYR A 400 12.11 8.95 6.50
CA TYR A 400 11.28 8.12 5.64
C TYR A 400 11.04 8.81 4.29
N ALA A 401 10.52 8.08 3.29
CA ALA A 401 10.09 8.66 2.02
C ALA A 401 8.62 8.31 1.76
N GLY A 402 7.77 9.33 1.57
CA GLY A 402 6.30 9.14 1.44
C GLY A 402 5.85 8.24 0.28
N TRP A 403 6.67 8.12 -0.77
CA TRP A 403 6.42 7.27 -1.94
C TRP A 403 6.93 5.82 -1.80
N GLN A 404 7.64 5.48 -0.72
CA GLN A 404 8.26 4.16 -0.57
C GLN A 404 7.42 3.27 0.35
N ALA A 405 6.96 2.12 -0.16
CA ALA A 405 6.11 1.18 0.60
C ALA A 405 6.69 0.82 1.98
N VAL A 406 7.96 0.40 2.07
CA VAL A 406 8.59 0.01 3.36
C VAL A 406 8.61 1.17 4.37
N SER A 407 8.78 2.41 3.92
CA SER A 407 8.67 3.61 4.77
C SER A 407 7.26 3.78 5.32
N MET A 408 6.24 3.65 4.48
CA MET A 408 4.84 3.82 4.86
C MET A 408 4.31 2.66 5.71
N ALA A 409 4.79 1.44 5.50
CA ALA A 409 4.52 0.28 6.36
C ALA A 409 5.05 0.55 7.79
N PHE A 410 6.34 0.92 7.88
CA PHE A 410 6.98 1.13 9.16
C PHE A 410 6.50 2.39 9.89
N LEU A 411 5.98 3.39 9.17
CA LEU A 411 5.31 4.54 9.77
C LEU A 411 4.13 4.11 10.67
N GLN A 412 3.39 3.04 10.32
CA GLN A 412 2.34 2.48 11.19
C GLN A 412 2.94 2.00 12.52
N SER A 413 3.98 1.16 12.48
CA SER A 413 4.68 0.69 13.67
C SER A 413 5.32 1.81 14.50
N TYR A 414 5.81 2.86 13.84
CA TYR A 414 6.37 4.04 14.50
C TYR A 414 5.31 4.81 15.30
N ILE A 415 4.10 4.93 14.74
CA ILE A 415 2.95 5.55 15.43
C ILE A 415 2.43 4.66 16.58
N ASP A 416 2.40 3.33 16.43
CA ASP A 416 2.08 2.42 17.55
C ASP A 416 3.07 2.58 18.73
N VAL A 417 4.36 2.78 18.44
CA VAL A 417 5.36 3.11 19.47
C VAL A 417 5.06 4.46 20.12
N ALA A 418 4.65 5.48 19.35
CA ALA A 418 4.22 6.76 19.92
C ALA A 418 2.98 6.65 20.81
N VAL A 419 2.02 5.78 20.46
CA VAL A 419 0.86 5.43 21.33
C VAL A 419 1.34 4.80 22.64
N LYS A 420 2.23 3.80 22.59
CA LYS A 420 2.75 3.11 23.79
C LYS A 420 3.63 3.99 24.69
N LEU A 421 4.32 4.98 24.11
CA LEU A 421 5.20 5.91 24.84
C LEU A 421 4.50 7.17 25.35
N LYS A 422 3.21 7.36 25.02
CA LYS A 422 2.41 8.55 25.36
C LYS A 422 2.31 8.74 26.89
N GLY A 423 2.99 9.77 27.40
CA GLY A 423 3.02 10.10 28.83
C GLY A 423 3.98 9.24 29.68
N THR A 424 4.76 8.35 29.08
CA THR A 424 5.77 7.52 29.77
C THR A 424 7.21 7.80 29.32
N SER A 425 7.40 8.31 28.10
CA SER A 425 8.70 8.74 27.57
C SER A 425 8.99 10.22 27.85
N THR A 426 10.27 10.54 28.09
CA THR A 426 10.81 11.91 28.06
C THR A 426 11.40 12.29 26.69
N MET A 427 11.50 11.34 25.77
CA MET A 427 12.09 11.52 24.43
C MET A 427 10.99 11.86 23.41
N LEU A 428 11.25 12.86 22.57
CA LEU A 428 10.32 13.31 21.54
C LEU A 428 10.34 12.36 20.33
N LEU A 429 9.20 11.87 19.88
CA LEU A 429 9.10 11.13 18.63
C LEU A 429 8.79 12.08 17.47
N THR A 430 9.57 11.95 16.41
CA THR A 430 9.63 12.92 15.30
C THR A 430 9.82 12.21 13.97
N ARG A 431 9.34 12.83 12.88
CA ARG A 431 9.46 12.30 11.52
C ARG A 431 9.89 13.38 10.53
N ILE A 432 10.64 12.99 9.50
CA ILE A 432 11.05 13.88 8.40
C ILE A 432 10.93 13.13 7.07
N ASN A 433 10.17 13.70 6.14
CA ASN A 433 10.04 13.17 4.79
C ASN A 433 11.27 13.58 3.96
N CYS A 434 12.10 12.60 3.62
CA CYS A 434 13.32 12.78 2.83
C CYS A 434 13.05 12.98 1.33
N ALA A 435 11.80 12.83 0.86
CA ALA A 435 11.41 13.32 -0.45
C ALA A 435 11.43 14.86 -0.49
N ASP A 436 10.90 15.51 0.55
CA ASP A 436 10.77 16.96 0.63
C ASP A 436 12.07 17.61 1.16
N TRP A 437 12.71 16.98 2.15
CA TRP A 437 13.87 17.50 2.89
C TRP A 437 15.15 16.68 2.62
N SER A 438 15.36 16.32 1.35
CA SER A 438 16.48 15.49 0.87
C SER A 438 17.87 15.98 1.33
N ASP A 439 18.04 17.30 1.42
CA ASP A 439 19.26 17.96 1.89
C ASP A 439 19.58 17.63 3.37
N VAL A 440 18.57 17.58 4.25
CA VAL A 440 18.73 17.21 5.66
C VAL A 440 19.14 15.75 5.77
N CYS A 441 18.45 14.87 5.03
CA CYS A 441 18.72 13.44 5.05
C CYS A 441 20.12 13.12 4.50
N THR A 442 20.56 13.85 3.47
CA THR A 442 21.94 13.79 2.95
C THR A 442 22.96 14.25 3.99
N LYS A 443 22.74 15.41 4.63
CA LYS A 443 23.59 15.95 5.73
C LYS A 443 23.68 14.96 6.91
N GLN A 444 22.61 14.22 7.20
CA GLN A 444 22.56 13.19 8.24
C GLN A 444 23.07 11.81 7.81
N ASN A 445 23.66 11.65 6.62
CA ASN A 445 24.08 10.37 6.05
C ASN A 445 22.96 9.30 6.12
N VAL A 446 21.83 9.61 5.49
CA VAL A 446 20.72 8.67 5.27
C VAL A 446 20.71 8.27 3.79
N THR A 447 21.12 7.04 3.50
CA THR A 447 21.26 6.51 2.12
C THR A 447 20.19 5.50 1.73
N GLU A 448 19.43 5.03 2.70
CA GLU A 448 18.34 4.06 2.56
C GLU A 448 17.18 4.50 3.46
N PHE A 449 15.96 4.06 3.16
CA PHE A 449 14.75 4.41 3.90
C PHE A 449 13.90 3.15 4.17
N PRO A 450 13.13 3.11 5.28
CA PRO A 450 13.17 4.04 6.40
C PRO A 450 14.40 3.80 7.30
N ILE A 451 14.90 4.85 7.95
CA ILE A 451 15.94 4.77 8.98
C ILE A 451 15.48 5.57 10.20
N VAL A 452 15.66 5.01 11.40
CA VAL A 452 15.48 5.74 12.66
C VAL A 452 16.82 6.07 13.28
N LYS A 453 16.98 7.30 13.78
CA LYS A 453 18.15 7.70 14.59
C LYS A 453 17.69 8.33 15.90
N MET A 454 18.33 7.93 17.00
CA MET A 454 18.16 8.56 18.30
C MET A 454 19.22 9.64 18.48
N TYR A 455 18.78 10.86 18.75
CA TYR A 455 19.57 12.01 19.13
C TYR A 455 19.43 12.21 20.64
N LYS A 456 20.57 12.34 21.33
CA LYS A 456 20.63 12.69 22.76
C LYS A 456 21.54 13.89 22.95
N LYS A 457 21.20 14.75 23.89
CA LYS A 457 21.89 16.03 24.09
C LYS A 457 23.37 15.85 24.49
N GLY A 458 24.26 16.02 23.52
CA GLY A 458 25.72 15.91 23.70
C GLY A 458 26.30 14.52 23.42
N GLU A 459 25.48 13.56 22.99
CA GLU A 459 25.95 12.28 22.44
C GLU A 459 25.92 12.34 20.89
N ASN A 460 26.71 11.48 20.23
CA ASN A 460 26.57 11.24 18.80
C ASN A 460 25.26 10.48 18.51
N PRO A 461 24.57 10.74 17.39
CA PRO A 461 23.29 10.09 17.08
C PRO A 461 23.48 8.60 16.80
N VAL A 462 22.63 7.78 17.42
CA VAL A 462 22.66 6.31 17.30
C VAL A 462 21.62 5.86 16.29
N SER A 463 22.07 5.16 15.24
CA SER A 463 21.18 4.62 14.22
C SER A 463 20.56 3.30 14.70
N TYR A 464 19.25 3.16 14.50
CA TYR A 464 18.54 1.91 14.74
C TYR A 464 18.81 0.93 13.59
N ALA A 465 19.14 -0.32 13.94
CA ALA A 465 19.42 -1.41 12.99
C ALA A 465 18.72 -2.73 13.39
N GLY A 466 17.70 -2.64 14.26
CA GLY A 466 16.79 -3.74 14.57
C GLY A 466 15.72 -3.93 13.50
N MET A 467 14.75 -4.80 13.76
CA MET A 467 13.67 -5.04 12.79
C MET A 467 12.68 -3.86 12.73
N LEU A 468 12.12 -3.62 11.55
CA LEU A 468 11.12 -2.57 11.30
C LEU A 468 9.74 -2.97 11.85
N GLY A 469 9.62 -3.07 13.19
CA GLY A 469 8.40 -3.43 13.89
C GLY A 469 8.28 -2.78 15.27
N THR A 470 7.05 -2.75 15.80
CA THR A 470 6.68 -1.96 16.99
C THR A 470 7.43 -2.39 18.26
N GLU A 471 7.57 -3.69 18.53
CA GLU A 471 8.16 -4.15 19.79
C GLU A 471 9.69 -3.99 19.84
N ASP A 472 10.41 -4.27 18.75
CA ASP A 472 11.87 -4.09 18.71
C ASP A 472 12.28 -2.61 18.74
N LEU A 473 11.52 -1.71 18.08
CA LEU A 473 11.76 -0.27 18.20
C LEU A 473 11.47 0.24 19.63
N LEU A 474 10.37 -0.21 20.24
CA LEU A 474 10.05 0.13 21.63
C LEU A 474 11.14 -0.36 22.59
N LYS A 475 11.57 -1.62 22.45
CA LYS A 475 12.71 -2.20 23.18
C LYS A 475 13.96 -1.35 23.02
N PHE A 476 14.31 -0.97 21.80
CA PHE A 476 15.47 -0.12 21.53
C PHE A 476 15.38 1.21 22.29
N ILE A 477 14.24 1.91 22.20
CA ILE A 477 14.04 3.18 22.89
C ILE A 477 14.14 3.01 24.42
N GLN A 478 13.52 1.96 24.97
CA GLN A 478 13.52 1.70 26.41
C GLN A 478 14.90 1.32 26.94
N LEU A 479 15.63 0.43 26.26
CA LEU A 479 16.98 0.04 26.66
C LEU A 479 18.02 1.16 26.45
N ASN A 480 17.73 2.16 25.60
CA ASN A 480 18.53 3.37 25.48
C ASN A 480 18.32 4.39 26.63
N ARG A 481 17.39 4.17 27.58
CA ARG A 481 17.15 5.10 28.70
C ARG A 481 18.29 5.15 29.74
N ILE A 482 19.16 4.15 29.75
CA ILE A 482 20.29 4.01 30.69
C ILE A 482 21.64 4.34 30.04
N SER A 483 22.68 4.47 30.87
CA SER A 483 24.08 4.47 30.44
C SER A 483 24.54 3.06 30.04
N TYR A 484 25.61 2.97 29.26
CA TYR A 484 26.06 1.75 28.60
C TYR A 484 27.59 1.79 28.38
N PRO A 485 28.35 0.77 28.82
CA PRO A 485 27.98 -0.13 29.91
C PRO A 485 27.64 0.64 31.19
N VAL A 486 26.68 0.14 31.98
CA VAL A 486 26.43 0.67 33.33
C VAL A 486 27.66 0.42 34.21
N ASN A 487 28.26 1.46 34.77
CA ASN A 487 29.39 1.32 35.69
C ASN A 487 28.90 0.96 37.10
N ILE A 488 29.05 -0.30 37.49
CA ILE A 488 28.64 -0.85 38.78
C ILE A 488 29.76 -0.63 39.80
N ILE A 489 29.45 -0.02 40.95
CA ILE A 489 30.42 0.46 41.95
C ILE A 489 30.48 -0.38 43.24
N SER A 490 29.65 -1.42 43.39
CA SER A 490 29.74 -2.35 44.53
C SER A 490 29.27 -3.76 44.20
N ILE A 491 29.73 -4.75 44.99
CA ILE A 491 29.24 -6.14 44.90
C ILE A 491 27.72 -6.21 45.14
N GLN A 492 27.16 -5.40 46.06
CA GLN A 492 25.70 -5.40 46.28
C GLN A 492 24.95 -4.96 45.02
N GLU A 493 25.39 -3.88 44.38
CA GLU A 493 24.79 -3.38 43.13
C GLU A 493 24.99 -4.38 41.98
N ALA A 494 26.11 -5.10 41.94
CA ALA A 494 26.33 -6.19 40.97
C ALA A 494 25.34 -7.35 41.17
N GLU A 495 25.00 -7.69 42.41
CA GLU A 495 23.98 -8.69 42.74
C GLU A 495 22.56 -8.20 42.39
N GLU A 496 22.25 -6.93 42.65
CA GLU A 496 20.98 -6.29 42.28
C GLU A 496 20.83 -6.14 40.75
N TYR A 497 21.94 -5.95 40.02
CA TYR A 497 22.00 -5.99 38.56
C TYR A 497 21.81 -7.40 38.00
N LEU A 498 22.51 -8.40 38.55
CA LEU A 498 22.45 -9.80 38.09
C LEU A 498 21.13 -10.51 38.45
N SER A 499 20.50 -10.14 39.58
CA SER A 499 19.14 -10.58 39.93
C SER A 499 18.05 -9.76 39.23
N GLY A 500 18.41 -8.59 38.69
CA GLY A 500 17.56 -7.76 37.86
C GLY A 500 16.75 -6.69 38.60
N GLU A 501 16.77 -6.67 39.94
CA GLU A 501 16.04 -5.67 40.73
C GLU A 501 16.49 -4.22 40.44
N LEU A 502 17.76 -4.00 40.05
CA LEU A 502 18.30 -2.67 39.74
C LEU A 502 17.64 -2.02 38.50
N TYR A 503 17.19 -2.82 37.52
CA TYR A 503 16.58 -2.35 36.27
C TYR A 503 15.26 -3.08 35.96
N LYS A 504 14.43 -3.22 37.00
CA LYS A 504 13.22 -4.04 37.01
C LYS A 504 12.19 -3.69 35.93
N ASP A 505 12.13 -2.44 35.47
CA ASP A 505 11.27 -2.03 34.35
C ASP A 505 11.81 -2.48 32.98
N LEU A 506 13.14 -2.42 32.79
CA LEU A 506 13.81 -2.76 31.53
C LEU A 506 13.88 -4.27 31.23
N ILE A 507 13.73 -5.13 32.23
CA ILE A 507 13.75 -6.61 32.05
C ILE A 507 12.57 -7.10 31.21
N SER A 508 11.47 -6.35 31.18
CA SER A 508 10.36 -6.60 30.25
C SER A 508 10.78 -6.50 28.77
N TYR A 509 11.86 -5.77 28.47
CA TYR A 509 12.45 -5.59 27.14
C TYR A 509 13.76 -6.36 26.91
N SER A 510 14.44 -6.80 27.99
CA SER A 510 15.67 -7.61 27.92
C SER A 510 15.61 -8.78 28.90
N SER A 511 15.37 -9.99 28.37
CA SER A 511 15.38 -11.25 29.12
C SER A 511 16.76 -11.64 29.66
N VAL A 512 17.82 -10.97 29.19
CA VAL A 512 19.22 -11.17 29.57
C VAL A 512 19.89 -9.84 29.91
N SER A 513 20.71 -9.83 30.96
CA SER A 513 21.70 -8.77 31.26
C SER A 513 23.13 -9.33 31.20
N VAL A 514 24.11 -8.49 30.82
CA VAL A 514 25.53 -8.88 30.69
C VAL A 514 26.42 -8.03 31.58
N LEU A 515 26.97 -8.62 32.64
CA LEU A 515 27.97 -7.98 33.50
C LEU A 515 29.38 -8.42 33.11
N GLY A 516 30.19 -7.50 32.58
CA GLY A 516 31.62 -7.72 32.34
C GLY A 516 32.43 -7.55 33.63
N LEU A 517 33.18 -8.58 34.02
CA LEU A 517 34.07 -8.59 35.18
C LEU A 517 35.53 -8.44 34.75
N PHE A 518 36.20 -7.40 35.27
CA PHE A 518 37.59 -7.08 34.93
C PHE A 518 38.41 -6.72 36.18
N SER A 519 39.69 -7.07 36.21
CA SER A 519 40.60 -6.50 37.22
C SER A 519 40.81 -4.99 36.98
N PRO A 520 41.04 -4.17 38.04
CA PRO A 520 41.50 -2.79 37.92
C PRO A 520 42.59 -2.57 36.85
N THR A 521 43.50 -3.53 36.66
CA THR A 521 44.63 -3.44 35.73
C THR A 521 44.31 -3.74 34.25
N MET A 522 43.17 -4.37 33.95
CA MET A 522 42.82 -4.88 32.61
C MET A 522 42.27 -3.80 31.65
N LYS A 523 42.96 -2.68 31.49
CA LYS A 523 42.46 -1.49 30.77
C LYS A 523 41.91 -1.78 29.37
N THR A 524 42.70 -2.42 28.51
CA THR A 524 42.29 -2.69 27.11
C THR A 524 40.99 -3.50 27.05
N ALA A 525 40.89 -4.59 27.82
CA ALA A 525 39.68 -5.42 27.85
C ALA A 525 38.43 -4.67 28.37
N LYS A 526 38.59 -3.65 29.23
CA LYS A 526 37.50 -2.73 29.63
C LYS A 526 37.12 -1.77 28.50
N GLU A 527 38.12 -1.23 27.80
CA GLU A 527 37.96 -0.30 26.67
C GLU A 527 37.26 -1.02 25.50
N ASP A 528 37.76 -2.18 25.09
CA ASP A 528 37.13 -3.06 24.08
C ASP A 528 35.70 -3.50 24.47
N PHE A 529 35.46 -3.88 25.74
CA PHE A 529 34.11 -4.22 26.21
C PHE A 529 33.16 -3.01 26.23
N SER A 530 33.69 -1.81 26.47
CA SER A 530 32.91 -0.58 26.39
C SER A 530 32.56 -0.23 24.95
N GLU A 531 33.48 -0.45 24.00
CA GLU A 531 33.18 -0.35 22.57
C GLU A 531 32.14 -1.40 22.12
N ALA A 532 32.26 -2.64 22.58
CA ALA A 532 31.23 -3.67 22.36
C ALA A 532 29.87 -3.27 22.94
N GLY A 533 29.85 -2.68 24.14
CA GLY A 533 28.67 -2.08 24.76
C GLY A 533 28.06 -0.94 23.94
N ASN A 534 28.88 -0.16 23.22
CA ASN A 534 28.41 0.88 22.31
C ASN A 534 27.66 0.29 21.10
N TYR A 535 28.20 -0.76 20.45
CA TYR A 535 27.50 -1.44 19.35
C TYR A 535 26.21 -2.14 19.79
N LEU A 536 26.17 -2.63 21.04
CA LEU A 536 25.02 -3.33 21.62
C LEU A 536 23.97 -2.41 22.29
N LYS A 537 24.20 -1.09 22.29
CA LYS A 537 23.30 -0.09 22.88
C LYS A 537 21.87 -0.22 22.32
N GLY A 538 20.92 -0.48 23.21
CA GLY A 538 19.50 -0.66 22.85
C GLY A 538 19.07 -2.10 22.55
N TYR A 539 19.99 -3.07 22.45
CA TYR A 539 19.64 -4.47 22.17
C TYR A 539 19.70 -5.37 23.41
N VAL A 540 20.62 -5.07 24.33
CA VAL A 540 20.86 -5.79 25.59
C VAL A 540 21.38 -4.83 26.66
N ILE A 541 21.03 -5.08 27.93
CA ILE A 541 21.57 -4.33 29.07
C ILE A 541 23.00 -4.81 29.32
N THR A 542 23.98 -3.91 29.21
CA THR A 542 25.40 -4.18 29.52
C THR A 542 25.84 -3.41 30.76
N GLY A 543 26.66 -4.03 31.60
CA GLY A 543 27.24 -3.45 32.81
C GLY A 543 28.70 -3.85 32.94
N ILE A 544 29.47 -3.05 33.66
CA ILE A 544 30.89 -3.29 33.92
C ILE A 544 31.16 -3.21 35.43
N TYR A 545 31.85 -4.22 35.98
CA TYR A 545 32.36 -4.23 37.34
C TYR A 545 33.87 -4.41 37.33
N SER A 546 34.60 -3.55 38.05
CA SER A 546 36.07 -3.63 38.01
C SER A 546 36.84 -3.09 39.22
N GLU A 547 36.20 -3.10 40.38
CA GLU A 547 36.82 -2.74 41.67
C GLU A 547 37.79 -3.82 42.18
N GLU A 548 38.58 -3.48 43.21
CA GLU A 548 39.63 -4.37 43.74
C GLU A 548 39.11 -5.72 44.29
N ASP A 549 37.84 -5.77 44.70
CA ASP A 549 37.18 -6.94 45.29
C ASP A 549 36.51 -7.89 44.27
N VAL A 550 36.63 -7.62 42.96
CA VAL A 550 36.07 -8.43 41.84
C VAL A 550 36.35 -9.94 41.94
N LEU A 551 37.44 -10.32 42.62
CA LEU A 551 37.78 -11.73 42.91
C LEU A 551 36.69 -12.46 43.72
N LEU A 552 35.89 -11.76 44.53
CA LEU A 552 34.78 -12.33 45.29
C LEU A 552 33.62 -12.75 44.36
N LEU A 553 33.21 -11.88 43.43
CA LEU A 553 32.22 -12.18 42.39
C LEU A 553 32.72 -13.27 41.43
N SER A 554 33.98 -13.16 40.97
CA SER A 554 34.65 -14.16 40.15
C SER A 554 34.64 -15.55 40.80
N THR A 555 34.95 -15.63 42.10
CA THR A 555 34.92 -16.90 42.85
C THR A 555 33.49 -17.42 43.01
N LYS A 556 32.53 -16.55 43.35
CA LYS A 556 31.12 -16.92 43.56
C LYS A 556 30.47 -17.52 42.31
N TYR A 557 30.75 -16.95 41.14
CA TYR A 557 30.18 -17.37 39.86
C TYR A 557 31.11 -18.27 39.03
N ALA A 558 32.19 -18.79 39.64
CA ALA A 558 33.18 -19.66 39.00
C ALA A 558 33.74 -19.12 37.66
N ALA A 559 33.92 -17.79 37.58
CA ALA A 559 34.28 -17.08 36.37
C ALA A 559 35.76 -16.67 36.37
N SER A 560 36.54 -17.08 35.37
CA SER A 560 37.96 -16.71 35.21
C SER A 560 38.11 -15.34 34.54
N LEU A 561 38.64 -14.35 35.24
CA LEU A 561 38.79 -12.97 34.73
C LEU A 561 39.80 -12.87 33.56
N PRO A 562 39.52 -12.07 32.51
CA PRO A 562 38.27 -11.33 32.26
C PRO A 562 37.12 -12.26 31.85
N ALA A 563 35.90 -11.94 32.30
CA ALA A 563 34.72 -12.78 32.05
C ALA A 563 33.45 -11.96 31.84
N LEU A 564 32.48 -12.54 31.14
CA LEU A 564 31.09 -12.10 31.10
C LEU A 564 30.25 -12.96 32.04
N LEU A 565 29.36 -12.34 32.81
CA LEU A 565 28.24 -13.00 33.47
C LEU A 565 26.95 -12.68 32.72
N LEU A 566 26.32 -13.71 32.17
CA LEU A 566 25.03 -13.67 31.48
C LEU A 566 23.92 -14.03 32.46
N ALA A 567 23.16 -13.04 32.93
CA ALA A 567 22.01 -13.25 33.79
C ALA A 567 20.74 -13.43 32.94
N ARG A 568 20.20 -14.65 32.87
CA ARG A 568 18.93 -14.98 32.20
C ARG A 568 17.78 -14.87 33.20
N HIS A 569 17.13 -13.71 33.24
CA HIS A 569 16.10 -13.38 34.23
C HIS A 569 14.89 -14.32 34.19
N THR A 570 14.53 -14.79 33.00
CA THR A 570 13.43 -15.75 32.78
C THR A 570 13.74 -17.17 33.26
N GLU A 571 15.02 -17.55 33.38
CA GLU A 571 15.44 -18.86 33.89
C GLU A 571 15.91 -18.82 35.36
N GLY A 572 16.14 -17.62 35.93
CA GLY A 572 16.80 -17.45 37.23
C GLY A 572 18.25 -17.96 37.23
N LYS A 573 18.91 -17.96 36.06
CA LYS A 573 20.22 -18.60 35.83
C LYS A 573 21.27 -17.55 35.45
N ILE A 574 22.45 -17.65 36.07
CA ILE A 574 23.63 -16.87 35.69
C ILE A 574 24.66 -17.82 35.08
N GLU A 575 25.19 -17.48 33.91
CA GLU A 575 26.19 -18.25 33.18
C GLU A 575 27.49 -17.44 33.03
N SER A 576 28.64 -18.04 33.34
CA SER A 576 29.94 -17.41 33.17
C SER A 576 30.59 -17.80 31.84
N VAL A 577 30.98 -16.82 31.02
CA VAL A 577 31.71 -17.01 29.77
C VAL A 577 33.09 -16.33 29.87
N PRO A 578 34.21 -17.06 29.72
CA PRO A 578 35.54 -16.46 29.75
C PRO A 578 35.82 -15.65 28.48
N LEU A 579 36.37 -14.43 28.63
CA LEU A 579 36.78 -13.60 27.51
C LEU A 579 38.18 -14.02 27.05
N ALA A 580 38.22 -14.89 26.03
CA ALA A 580 39.46 -15.44 25.47
C ALA A 580 40.18 -14.51 24.49
N SER A 581 39.44 -13.66 23.78
CA SER A 581 39.96 -12.52 23.00
C SER A 581 39.49 -11.21 23.63
N THR A 582 40.19 -10.10 23.33
CA THR A 582 39.79 -8.78 23.82
C THR A 582 38.97 -7.98 22.82
N HIS A 583 39.08 -8.23 21.50
CA HIS A 583 38.51 -7.33 20.49
C HIS A 583 37.00 -7.13 20.59
N ALA A 584 36.56 -5.88 20.54
CA ALA A 584 35.16 -5.47 20.64
C ALA A 584 34.20 -6.26 19.72
N GLN A 585 34.60 -6.55 18.47
CA GLN A 585 33.79 -7.31 17.51
C GLN A 585 33.53 -8.77 17.95
N ASP A 586 34.54 -9.43 18.55
CA ASP A 586 34.37 -10.78 19.10
C ASP A 586 33.41 -10.75 20.29
N ILE A 587 33.52 -9.74 21.15
CA ILE A 587 32.65 -9.55 22.32
C ILE A 587 31.19 -9.33 21.88
N VAL A 588 30.96 -8.52 20.84
CA VAL A 588 29.62 -8.33 20.24
C VAL A 588 29.06 -9.65 19.73
N GLN A 589 29.87 -10.47 19.04
CA GLN A 589 29.44 -11.78 18.53
C GLN A 589 29.12 -12.76 19.68
N ILE A 590 30.00 -12.87 20.68
CA ILE A 590 29.82 -13.72 21.87
C ILE A 590 28.53 -13.37 22.62
N ILE A 591 28.26 -12.08 22.84
CA ILE A 591 27.03 -11.64 23.50
C ILE A 591 25.81 -11.93 22.62
N THR A 592 25.88 -11.63 21.32
CA THR A 592 24.76 -11.84 20.39
C THR A 592 24.36 -13.31 20.28
N ASP A 593 25.33 -14.23 20.19
CA ASP A 593 25.05 -15.67 20.16
C ASP A 593 24.54 -16.17 21.52
N ALA A 594 24.99 -15.59 22.63
CA ALA A 594 24.49 -15.92 23.97
C ALA A 594 23.05 -15.43 24.24
N LEU A 595 22.56 -14.41 23.51
CA LEU A 595 21.18 -13.94 23.57
C LEU A 595 20.17 -14.89 22.90
N LEU A 596 20.64 -15.85 22.09
CA LEU A 596 19.77 -16.83 21.43
C LEU A 596 19.18 -17.82 22.44
N GLU A 597 17.93 -18.23 22.22
CA GLU A 597 17.27 -19.23 23.07
C GLU A 597 17.66 -20.66 22.69
N MET A 598 17.64 -21.56 23.68
CA MET A 598 17.88 -23.00 23.48
C MET A 598 16.76 -23.74 22.70
N PHE A 599 15.54 -23.19 22.65
CA PHE A 599 14.40 -23.78 21.94
C PHE A 599 13.32 -22.72 21.61
N PRO A 600 13.61 -21.79 20.68
CA PRO A 600 12.74 -20.66 20.33
C PRO A 600 11.49 -21.08 19.56
N GLU A 601 10.44 -20.25 19.62
CA GLU A 601 9.43 -20.18 18.56
C GLU A 601 10.06 -19.42 17.38
N ILE A 602 10.12 -20.03 16.20
CA ILE A 602 10.63 -19.37 14.99
C ILE A 602 9.54 -18.49 14.40
N THR A 603 9.78 -17.19 14.39
CA THR A 603 8.99 -16.20 13.66
C THR A 603 9.73 -15.76 12.40
N VAL A 604 9.06 -15.02 11.51
CA VAL A 604 9.71 -14.36 10.36
C VAL A 604 10.83 -13.42 10.82
N GLU A 605 10.68 -12.84 12.03
CA GLU A 605 11.55 -11.82 12.60
C GLU A 605 12.86 -12.41 13.14
N ASN A 606 12.78 -13.52 13.88
CA ASN A 606 13.94 -14.09 14.56
C ASN A 606 14.70 -15.15 13.73
N LEU A 607 14.06 -15.74 12.70
CA LEU A 607 14.68 -16.74 11.82
C LEU A 607 16.07 -16.33 11.28
N PRO A 608 16.31 -15.09 10.78
CA PRO A 608 17.63 -14.71 10.28
C PRO A 608 18.75 -14.86 11.32
N SER A 609 18.46 -14.56 12.59
CA SER A 609 19.45 -14.67 13.68
C SER A 609 19.89 -16.12 13.93
N TYR A 610 18.95 -17.06 13.92
CA TYR A 610 19.23 -18.49 14.05
C TYR A 610 19.85 -19.10 12.79
N PHE A 611 19.50 -18.58 11.60
CA PHE A 611 20.03 -19.07 10.32
C PHE A 611 21.52 -18.72 10.11
N ARG A 612 22.02 -17.64 10.74
CA ARG A 612 23.46 -17.30 10.77
C ARG A 612 24.34 -18.39 11.39
N LEU A 613 23.79 -19.27 12.23
CA LEU A 613 24.54 -20.36 12.88
C LEU A 613 24.99 -21.46 11.90
N GLN A 614 24.43 -21.50 10.68
CA GLN A 614 24.71 -22.49 9.62
C GLN A 614 24.49 -23.97 10.01
N LYS A 615 23.79 -24.22 11.11
CA LYS A 615 23.39 -25.57 11.56
C LYS A 615 22.07 -26.01 10.92
N PRO A 616 21.82 -27.32 10.73
CA PRO A 616 20.51 -27.82 10.32
C PRO A 616 19.44 -27.48 11.36
N LEU A 617 18.25 -27.12 10.90
CA LEU A 617 17.12 -26.74 11.76
C LEU A 617 16.34 -28.00 12.16
N LEU A 618 16.13 -28.21 13.46
CA LEU A 618 15.29 -29.28 13.99
C LEU A 618 13.97 -28.67 14.50
N ILE A 619 12.98 -28.60 13.61
CA ILE A 619 11.75 -27.82 13.75
C ILE A 619 10.59 -28.70 14.23
N LEU A 620 10.00 -28.37 15.38
CA LEU A 620 8.74 -28.94 15.85
C LEU A 620 7.55 -28.08 15.36
N PHE A 621 6.82 -28.55 14.36
CA PHE A 621 5.59 -27.91 13.87
C PHE A 621 4.41 -28.20 14.79
N SER A 622 3.66 -27.16 15.16
CA SER A 622 2.53 -27.22 16.09
C SER A 622 1.38 -26.30 15.66
N ASP A 623 0.13 -26.72 15.87
CA ASP A 623 -1.07 -25.90 15.59
C ASP A 623 -1.52 -25.15 16.86
N GLY A 624 -0.63 -24.29 17.38
CA GLY A 624 -0.75 -23.65 18.69
C GLY A 624 0.31 -24.14 19.69
N THR A 625 0.01 -24.06 20.99
CA THR A 625 0.97 -24.28 22.08
C THR A 625 1.59 -25.69 22.10
N VAL A 626 2.91 -25.75 22.25
CA VAL A 626 3.66 -27.02 22.33
C VAL A 626 3.33 -27.76 23.63
N ASN A 627 3.08 -29.07 23.53
CA ASN A 627 2.94 -29.95 24.68
C ASN A 627 4.19 -29.85 25.60
N PRO A 628 4.03 -29.50 26.90
CA PRO A 628 5.15 -29.39 27.84
C PRO A 628 6.07 -30.62 27.92
N GLN A 629 5.55 -31.82 27.64
CA GLN A 629 6.37 -33.05 27.61
C GLN A 629 7.39 -33.03 26.47
N TYR A 630 7.01 -32.59 25.27
CA TYR A 630 7.92 -32.52 24.12
C TYR A 630 8.95 -31.39 24.30
N LYS A 631 8.51 -30.21 24.79
CA LYS A 631 9.42 -29.11 25.14
C LYS A 631 10.42 -29.55 26.22
N LYS A 632 9.99 -30.32 27.23
CA LYS A 632 10.89 -30.90 28.24
C LYS A 632 11.92 -31.85 27.60
N ALA A 633 11.48 -32.83 26.81
CA ALA A 633 12.38 -33.83 26.21
C ALA A 633 13.48 -33.18 25.35
N ILE A 634 13.11 -32.23 24.48
CA ILE A 634 14.08 -31.52 23.64
C ILE A 634 15.06 -30.70 24.50
N LEU A 635 14.56 -29.95 25.51
CA LEU A 635 15.42 -29.19 26.42
C LEU A 635 16.34 -30.07 27.29
N THR A 636 15.94 -31.31 27.63
CA THR A 636 16.85 -32.26 28.28
C THR A 636 18.00 -32.62 27.34
N LEU A 637 17.73 -32.92 26.07
CA LEU A 637 18.74 -33.30 25.08
C LEU A 637 19.71 -32.15 24.74
N VAL A 638 19.24 -30.90 24.71
CA VAL A 638 20.13 -29.72 24.64
C VAL A 638 21.05 -29.65 25.86
N LYS A 639 20.51 -29.80 27.07
CA LYS A 639 21.30 -29.78 28.31
C LYS A 639 22.30 -30.93 28.43
N GLN A 640 22.04 -32.06 27.76
CA GLN A 640 22.93 -33.21 27.63
C GLN A 640 23.91 -33.11 26.45
N LYS A 641 23.88 -32.03 25.66
CA LYS A 641 24.70 -31.79 24.45
C LYS A 641 24.48 -32.77 23.29
N TYR A 642 23.37 -33.51 23.28
CA TYR A 642 22.99 -34.36 22.14
C TYR A 642 22.50 -33.58 20.91
N LEU A 643 22.32 -32.27 21.04
CA LEU A 643 21.80 -31.39 19.98
C LEU A 643 22.76 -30.25 19.60
N ASP A 644 24.02 -30.25 20.09
CA ASP A 644 25.01 -29.18 19.83
C ASP A 644 25.31 -28.99 18.32
N SER A 645 25.08 -30.02 17.49
CA SER A 645 25.22 -30.03 16.03
C SER A 645 24.03 -29.42 15.27
N PHE A 646 22.90 -29.18 15.93
CA PHE A 646 21.65 -28.71 15.33
C PHE A 646 21.21 -27.36 15.93
N THR A 647 20.21 -26.73 15.32
CA THR A 647 19.42 -25.65 15.95
C THR A 647 18.01 -26.19 16.21
N PRO A 648 17.70 -26.66 17.44
CA PRO A 648 16.37 -27.14 17.79
C PRO A 648 15.43 -25.96 18.07
N CYS A 649 14.24 -25.99 17.47
CA CYS A 649 13.25 -24.92 17.57
C CYS A 649 11.83 -25.45 17.29
N TRP A 650 10.83 -24.58 17.37
CA TRP A 650 9.44 -24.93 17.02
C TRP A 650 8.77 -23.84 16.20
N LEU A 651 7.73 -24.20 15.44
CA LEU A 651 7.02 -23.28 14.54
C LEU A 651 5.51 -23.43 14.74
N ASN A 652 4.85 -22.30 14.99
CA ASN A 652 3.43 -22.22 15.32
C ASN A 652 2.59 -21.86 14.09
N LEU A 653 1.79 -22.80 13.59
CA LEU A 653 0.95 -22.64 12.39
C LEU A 653 -0.27 -21.72 12.57
N LYS A 654 -0.40 -21.06 13.72
CA LYS A 654 -1.35 -19.97 13.99
C LYS A 654 -0.67 -18.60 14.00
N ASN A 655 0.53 -18.50 14.57
CA ASN A 655 1.29 -17.24 14.63
C ASN A 655 2.09 -16.98 13.34
N THR A 656 2.41 -18.01 12.55
CA THR A 656 3.30 -17.92 11.40
C THR A 656 2.63 -18.51 10.15
N PRO A 657 1.88 -17.70 9.37
CA PRO A 657 1.04 -18.19 8.26
C PRO A 657 1.82 -18.99 7.22
N VAL A 658 3.03 -18.53 6.86
CA VAL A 658 3.95 -19.19 5.93
C VAL A 658 4.30 -20.62 6.33
N GLY A 659 4.17 -21.00 7.62
CA GLY A 659 4.43 -22.35 8.12
C GLY A 659 3.60 -23.44 7.44
N ARG A 660 2.36 -23.13 7.02
CA ARG A 660 1.53 -24.10 6.27
C ARG A 660 1.99 -24.23 4.81
N GLY A 661 2.58 -23.19 4.23
CA GLY A 661 3.26 -23.24 2.94
C GLY A 661 4.54 -24.09 3.00
N ILE A 662 5.36 -23.88 4.05
CA ILE A 662 6.58 -24.67 4.32
C ILE A 662 6.24 -26.17 4.44
N LEU A 663 5.20 -26.53 5.21
CA LEU A 663 4.77 -27.93 5.30
C LEU A 663 4.29 -28.52 3.97
N ARG A 664 3.60 -27.75 3.10
CA ARG A 664 3.23 -28.21 1.75
C ARG A 664 4.45 -28.40 0.83
N ALA A 665 5.52 -27.62 1.01
CA ALA A 665 6.77 -27.80 0.28
C ALA A 665 7.57 -29.03 0.76
N TYR A 666 7.35 -29.48 2.00
CA TYR A 666 8.01 -30.65 2.58
C TYR A 666 7.20 -31.95 2.38
N PHE A 667 5.87 -31.85 2.30
CA PHE A 667 4.94 -32.99 2.25
C PHE A 667 3.74 -32.71 1.33
N ASP A 668 3.49 -33.62 0.40
CA ASP A 668 2.22 -33.71 -0.33
C ASP A 668 1.72 -35.17 -0.27
N PRO A 669 0.60 -35.47 0.43
CA PRO A 669 -0.29 -34.56 1.15
C PRO A 669 0.26 -34.11 2.52
N LEU A 670 -0.42 -33.12 3.13
CA LEU A 670 -0.06 -32.58 4.45
C LEU A 670 -0.11 -33.64 5.59
N PRO A 671 0.87 -33.63 6.51
CA PRO A 671 0.96 -34.60 7.61
C PRO A 671 0.11 -34.20 8.83
N PRO A 672 -0.20 -35.15 9.73
CA PRO A 672 -0.78 -34.85 11.04
C PRO A 672 0.21 -34.08 11.93
N LEU A 673 -0.32 -33.41 12.96
CA LEU A 673 0.42 -32.54 13.87
C LEU A 673 0.22 -32.97 15.33
N PRO A 674 1.18 -32.69 16.24
CA PRO A 674 2.46 -32.02 15.99
C PRO A 674 3.49 -32.94 15.31
N LEU A 675 4.44 -32.34 14.59
CA LEU A 675 5.42 -33.06 13.77
C LEU A 675 6.83 -32.48 13.96
N LEU A 676 7.82 -33.35 14.17
CA LEU A 676 9.23 -32.95 14.25
C LEU A 676 9.94 -33.23 12.92
N VAL A 677 10.66 -32.24 12.40
CA VAL A 677 11.32 -32.27 11.09
C VAL A 677 12.75 -31.75 11.20
N LEU A 678 13.72 -32.45 10.64
CA LEU A 678 15.10 -31.99 10.46
C LEU A 678 15.29 -31.48 9.03
N VAL A 679 15.74 -30.23 8.89
CA VAL A 679 15.91 -29.53 7.61
C VAL A 679 17.38 -29.13 7.43
N ASN A 680 18.07 -29.76 6.49
CA ASN A 680 19.50 -29.56 6.24
C ASN A 680 19.76 -28.58 5.08
N LEU A 681 19.42 -27.31 5.31
CA LEU A 681 19.53 -26.23 4.30
C LEU A 681 20.97 -26.00 3.82
N HIS A 682 21.97 -26.20 4.68
CA HIS A 682 23.38 -25.92 4.35
C HIS A 682 24.14 -27.11 3.75
N SER A 683 23.61 -28.33 3.83
CA SER A 683 24.18 -29.52 3.19
C SER A 683 23.15 -30.26 2.34
N GLY A 684 22.92 -29.77 1.12
CA GLY A 684 22.15 -30.48 0.09
C GLY A 684 20.63 -30.41 0.22
N GLY A 685 20.07 -29.57 1.10
CA GLY A 685 18.62 -29.29 1.16
C GLY A 685 17.75 -30.45 1.65
N GLN A 686 18.35 -31.48 2.26
CA GLN A 686 17.64 -32.71 2.66
C GLN A 686 16.66 -32.45 3.82
N VAL A 687 15.46 -33.02 3.72
CA VAL A 687 14.42 -32.95 4.75
C VAL A 687 14.07 -34.34 5.27
N PHE A 688 14.08 -34.52 6.59
CA PHE A 688 13.73 -35.78 7.27
C PHE A 688 12.65 -35.52 8.32
N ALA A 689 11.65 -36.39 8.45
CA ALA A 689 10.68 -36.31 9.55
C ALA A 689 10.93 -37.38 10.61
N PHE A 690 10.56 -37.07 11.84
CA PHE A 690 10.49 -38.04 12.93
C PHE A 690 9.33 -39.02 12.67
N PRO A 691 9.51 -40.34 12.94
CA PRO A 691 8.47 -41.33 12.65
C PRO A 691 7.17 -41.09 13.44
N SER A 692 6.04 -41.04 12.73
CA SER A 692 4.72 -40.71 13.30
C SER A 692 4.08 -41.82 14.14
N ASP A 693 4.66 -43.02 14.12
CA ASP A 693 4.33 -44.14 14.99
C ASP A 693 5.00 -44.05 16.38
N GLN A 694 5.98 -43.16 16.55
CA GLN A 694 6.79 -43.05 17.76
C GLN A 694 6.43 -41.82 18.60
N ALA A 695 6.49 -41.98 19.92
CA ALA A 695 6.37 -40.85 20.84
C ALA A 695 7.64 -39.99 20.81
N ILE A 696 7.48 -38.66 20.85
CA ILE A 696 8.58 -37.69 20.96
C ILE A 696 9.08 -37.69 22.43
N ILE A 697 9.97 -38.65 22.72
CA ILE A 697 10.63 -38.85 24.01
C ILE A 697 12.14 -38.99 23.83
N GLU A 698 12.90 -38.73 24.90
CA GLU A 698 14.36 -38.61 24.89
C GLU A 698 15.05 -39.84 24.26
N GLU A 699 14.60 -41.06 24.59
CA GLU A 699 15.15 -42.31 24.05
C GLU A 699 14.95 -42.45 22.54
N ASN A 700 13.71 -42.27 22.05
CA ASN A 700 13.39 -42.39 20.61
C ASN A 700 14.09 -41.31 19.78
N LEU A 701 14.20 -40.09 20.30
CA LEU A 701 14.90 -38.99 19.65
C LEU A 701 16.40 -39.30 19.48
N VAL A 702 17.08 -39.77 20.53
CA VAL A 702 18.50 -40.15 20.47
C VAL A 702 18.72 -41.35 19.53
N LEU A 703 17.78 -42.30 19.47
CA LEU A 703 17.83 -43.41 18.51
C LEU A 703 17.67 -42.94 17.06
N TRP A 704 16.71 -42.06 16.77
CA TRP A 704 16.49 -41.51 15.43
C TRP A 704 17.66 -40.66 14.94
N LEU A 705 18.19 -39.77 15.79
CA LEU A 705 19.37 -38.94 15.47
C LEU A 705 20.60 -39.80 15.15
N LYS A 706 20.86 -40.88 15.91
CA LYS A 706 21.96 -41.81 15.63
C LYS A 706 21.78 -42.58 14.32
N LYS A 707 20.55 -42.87 13.89
CA LYS A 707 20.29 -43.44 12.57
C LYS A 707 20.52 -42.43 11.44
N LEU A 708 20.16 -41.16 11.65
CA LEU A 708 20.43 -40.07 10.70
C LEU A 708 21.95 -39.88 10.50
N GLU A 709 22.71 -39.83 11.60
CA GLU A 709 24.18 -39.80 11.57
C GLU A 709 24.80 -41.02 10.87
N ALA A 710 24.17 -42.19 11.01
CA ALA A 710 24.57 -43.42 10.33
C ALA A 710 24.06 -43.55 8.87
N GLY A 711 23.29 -42.59 8.36
CA GLY A 711 22.70 -42.65 7.01
C GLY A 711 21.63 -43.74 6.81
N LEU A 712 20.96 -44.15 7.90
CA LEU A 712 19.98 -45.26 7.92
C LEU A 712 18.51 -44.80 7.82
N GLU A 713 18.24 -43.50 7.86
CA GLU A 713 16.91 -42.91 7.62
C GLU A 713 16.86 -42.25 6.23
N ASN A 714 15.74 -42.38 5.53
CA ASN A 714 15.55 -41.77 4.21
C ASN A 714 15.07 -40.31 4.35
N HIS A 715 15.53 -39.44 3.45
CA HIS A 715 14.93 -38.10 3.30
C HIS A 715 13.57 -38.20 2.60
N ILE A 716 12.69 -37.27 2.90
CA ILE A 716 11.32 -37.18 2.37
C ILE A 716 11.29 -36.29 1.13
N THR A 717 12.05 -35.20 1.15
CA THR A 717 12.28 -34.33 -0.01
C THR A 717 13.69 -33.74 0.01
N ILE A 718 14.10 -33.19 -1.13
CA ILE A 718 15.30 -32.40 -1.31
C ILE A 718 14.87 -31.02 -1.80
N LEU A 719 15.14 -29.99 -1.01
CA LEU A 719 14.85 -28.61 -1.36
C LEU A 719 15.78 -28.18 -2.51
N PRO A 720 15.25 -27.73 -3.66
CA PRO A 720 16.08 -27.39 -4.81
C PRO A 720 16.87 -26.12 -4.54
N ALA A 721 18.17 -26.15 -4.87
CA ALA A 721 19.03 -24.98 -4.85
C ALA A 721 18.69 -24.03 -6.02
N GLN A 722 17.61 -23.26 -5.87
CA GLN A 722 17.23 -22.19 -6.79
C GLN A 722 17.91 -20.89 -6.37
N GLU A 723 18.51 -20.19 -7.34
CA GLU A 723 18.85 -18.77 -7.16
C GLU A 723 17.54 -17.98 -7.11
N TRP A 724 17.25 -17.34 -5.96
CA TRP A 724 16.15 -16.39 -5.88
C TRP A 724 16.42 -15.24 -6.85
N LYS A 725 15.45 -15.00 -7.73
CA LYS A 725 15.46 -13.99 -8.79
C LYS A 725 14.09 -13.33 -8.80
N PRO A 726 13.96 -12.06 -9.23
CA PRO A 726 12.67 -11.46 -9.46
C PRO A 726 11.82 -12.33 -10.41
N PRO A 727 10.49 -12.42 -10.24
CA PRO A 727 9.62 -13.26 -11.06
C PRO A 727 9.70 -12.94 -12.56
N LEU A 728 9.97 -11.67 -12.86
CA LEU A 728 10.21 -11.13 -14.20
C LEU A 728 11.67 -10.70 -14.36
N PRO A 729 12.25 -10.76 -15.57
CA PRO A 729 13.51 -10.07 -15.83
C PRO A 729 13.33 -8.57 -15.63
N ALA A 730 14.32 -7.89 -15.04
CA ALA A 730 14.28 -6.44 -14.89
C ALA A 730 14.15 -5.76 -16.26
N TYR A 731 13.26 -4.77 -16.36
CA TYR A 731 13.06 -3.99 -17.59
C TYR A 731 14.35 -3.25 -17.98
N ASP A 732 14.91 -3.58 -19.14
CA ASP A 732 15.99 -2.80 -19.75
C ASP A 732 15.38 -1.59 -20.47
N PHE A 733 15.08 -0.53 -19.69
CA PHE A 733 14.50 0.71 -20.18
C PHE A 733 15.33 1.38 -21.30
N LEU A 734 16.66 1.20 -21.29
CA LEU A 734 17.53 1.71 -22.35
C LEU A 734 17.25 0.98 -23.67
N SER A 735 17.15 -0.35 -23.64
CA SER A 735 16.77 -1.14 -24.81
C SER A 735 15.39 -0.79 -25.37
N MET A 736 14.44 -0.40 -24.51
CA MET A 736 13.11 0.05 -24.94
C MET A 736 13.15 1.42 -25.62
N ILE A 737 13.98 2.35 -25.13
CA ILE A 737 14.21 3.66 -25.75
C ILE A 737 14.92 3.50 -27.11
N ASP A 738 15.93 2.63 -27.20
CA ASP A 738 16.63 2.32 -28.45
C ASP A 738 15.71 1.59 -29.45
N ALA A 739 14.83 0.70 -28.98
CA ALA A 739 13.80 0.08 -29.81
C ALA A 739 12.81 1.13 -30.36
N ALA A 740 12.32 2.04 -29.52
CA ALA A 740 11.38 3.09 -29.91
C ALA A 740 11.97 4.06 -30.94
N THR A 741 13.25 4.42 -30.82
CA THR A 741 13.94 5.26 -31.82
C THR A 741 14.15 4.54 -33.15
N SER A 742 14.46 3.23 -33.14
CA SER A 742 14.66 2.44 -34.36
C SER A 742 13.41 2.35 -35.26
N HIS A 743 12.21 2.38 -34.67
CA HIS A 743 10.95 2.13 -35.38
C HIS A 743 10.41 3.32 -36.19
N ARG A 744 11.06 4.49 -36.19
CA ARG A 744 10.71 5.60 -37.10
C ARG A 744 11.09 5.35 -38.57
N GLY A 745 11.82 4.28 -38.88
CA GLY A 745 12.45 4.02 -40.16
C GLY A 745 11.68 3.19 -41.21
N THR A 746 10.38 3.41 -41.49
CA THR A 746 9.77 3.12 -42.83
C THR A 746 8.28 3.54 -42.94
N ARG A 747 8.01 4.79 -43.34
CA ARG A 747 6.75 5.13 -44.05
C ARG A 747 7.06 5.49 -45.50
N LYS A 748 6.41 4.79 -46.45
CA LYS A 748 6.60 5.01 -47.89
C LYS A 748 6.02 6.36 -48.30
N VAL A 749 6.86 7.24 -48.85
CA VAL A 749 6.43 8.53 -49.41
C VAL A 749 5.67 8.30 -50.73
N PRO A 750 4.48 8.88 -50.94
CA PRO A 750 3.81 8.87 -52.24
C PRO A 750 4.60 9.66 -53.29
N LYS A 751 4.79 9.10 -54.49
CA LYS A 751 5.52 9.76 -55.59
C LYS A 751 4.67 10.85 -56.26
N CYS A 752 5.28 12.01 -56.51
CA CYS A 752 5.03 12.77 -57.74
C CYS A 752 6.29 13.55 -58.20
N MET A 753 6.60 13.42 -59.49
CA MET A 753 7.36 14.26 -60.46
C MET A 753 8.19 15.49 -59.95
N LYS A 754 9.37 15.83 -60.52
CA LYS A 754 10.15 15.32 -61.68
C LYS A 754 11.62 15.85 -61.65
N GLU A 755 12.46 15.35 -62.57
CA GLU A 755 13.76 15.84 -63.15
C GLU A 755 14.42 17.15 -62.60
N THR A 756 15.75 17.29 -62.49
CA THR A 756 16.78 17.14 -63.55
C THR A 756 18.22 16.95 -62.99
N ASP A 757 19.22 16.73 -63.84
CA ASP A 757 20.64 16.32 -63.59
C ASP A 757 21.67 17.40 -63.12
N VAL A 758 22.98 17.03 -63.16
CA VAL A 758 24.28 17.76 -62.98
C VAL A 758 24.95 17.49 -61.61
N GLN A 759 26.04 16.69 -61.51
CA GLN A 759 27.50 17.00 -61.68
C GLN A 759 28.01 18.09 -60.71
N GLU A 760 29.19 18.05 -60.06
CA GLU A 760 30.44 17.24 -60.08
C GLU A 760 30.99 17.17 -58.61
N ASN A 761 31.62 16.11 -58.09
CA ASN A 761 32.97 15.53 -58.28
C ASN A 761 34.10 16.14 -57.40
N ASP A 762 35.18 15.37 -57.15
CA ASP A 762 36.44 15.69 -56.43
C ASP A 762 36.36 15.80 -54.87
N LYS A 763 37.17 15.09 -54.06
CA LYS A 763 38.65 15.01 -53.86
C LYS A 763 39.21 16.26 -53.12
N GLU A 764 40.12 16.20 -52.14
CA GLU A 764 40.84 15.12 -51.40
C GLU A 764 41.29 15.71 -50.01
N GLN A 765 42.14 15.17 -49.11
CA GLN A 765 43.17 14.12 -49.15
C GLN A 765 43.27 13.37 -47.77
N HIS A 766 44.42 13.38 -47.07
CA HIS A 766 44.68 12.70 -45.77
C HIS A 766 45.85 13.35 -45.00
N GLU A 767 45.84 13.30 -43.65
CA GLU A 767 46.99 13.16 -42.69
C GLU A 767 46.43 13.44 -41.27
N ASP A 768 46.17 12.48 -40.38
CA ASP A 768 47.03 11.49 -39.69
C ASP A 768 47.78 12.02 -38.44
N LYS A 769 47.27 11.65 -37.25
CA LYS A 769 48.07 11.05 -36.17
C LYS A 769 47.24 10.34 -35.10
N SER A 770 47.87 9.35 -34.46
CA SER A 770 47.21 8.32 -33.67
C SER A 770 47.17 8.60 -32.16
N ALA A 771 46.08 8.16 -31.52
CA ALA A 771 46.07 7.75 -30.11
C ALA A 771 44.92 6.76 -29.87
N VAL A 772 45.19 5.45 -29.88
CA VAL A 772 44.20 4.44 -29.49
C VAL A 772 44.27 4.25 -27.97
N ARG A 773 43.18 4.56 -27.26
CA ARG A 773 42.94 4.07 -25.90
C ARG A 773 41.52 3.52 -25.81
N LYS A 774 41.40 2.19 -25.77
CA LYS A 774 40.16 1.51 -25.40
C LYS A 774 40.14 1.38 -23.88
N GLU A 775 39.13 1.96 -23.24
CA GLU A 775 38.68 1.54 -21.91
C GLU A 775 37.22 1.09 -22.04
N PRO A 776 36.81 0.02 -21.34
CA PRO A 776 35.48 -0.56 -21.50
C PRO A 776 34.43 0.28 -20.77
N ILE A 777 33.26 0.44 -21.37
CA ILE A 777 32.08 0.93 -20.66
C ILE A 777 31.64 -0.19 -19.70
N GLU A 778 31.79 0.02 -18.40
CA GLU A 778 31.24 -0.89 -17.39
C GLU A 778 29.71 -0.82 -17.43
N THR A 779 29.08 -1.88 -17.93
CA THR A 779 27.65 -2.11 -17.72
C THR A 779 27.38 -2.17 -16.22
N LEU A 780 26.55 -1.26 -15.71
CA LEU A 780 26.13 -1.20 -14.31
C LEU A 780 25.37 -2.47 -13.89
N ARG A 781 26.12 -3.49 -13.44
CA ARG A 781 25.54 -4.69 -12.83
C ARG A 781 24.91 -4.32 -11.50
N ILE A 782 23.59 -4.35 -11.44
CA ILE A 782 22.82 -4.32 -10.19
C ILE A 782 23.31 -5.49 -9.32
N LYS A 783 24.05 -5.18 -8.25
CA LYS A 783 24.54 -6.19 -7.31
C LYS A 783 23.40 -6.61 -6.39
N HIS A 784 22.89 -7.83 -6.55
CA HIS A 784 22.05 -8.47 -5.53
C HIS A 784 22.73 -8.37 -4.16
N TRP A 785 22.03 -7.78 -3.19
CA TRP A 785 22.56 -7.57 -1.85
C TRP A 785 22.17 -8.73 -0.94
N ASN A 786 23.14 -9.55 -0.60
CA ASN A 786 22.98 -10.58 0.41
C ASN A 786 22.99 -9.91 1.79
N ARG A 787 21.95 -10.12 2.61
CA ARG A 787 21.72 -9.40 3.90
C ARG A 787 22.72 -9.78 5.02
N SER A 788 23.75 -10.55 4.71
CA SER A 788 24.85 -10.96 5.59
C SER A 788 25.95 -9.89 5.75
N ASN A 789 25.58 -8.62 5.92
CA ASN A 789 26.51 -7.47 5.80
C ASN A 789 26.75 -6.67 7.10
N TRP A 790 26.31 -7.15 8.27
CA TRP A 790 26.46 -6.47 9.56
C TRP A 790 27.89 -5.97 9.85
N PHE A 791 28.91 -6.72 9.40
CA PHE A 791 30.33 -6.35 9.52
C PHE A 791 30.86 -5.41 8.42
N LYS A 792 30.23 -5.33 7.24
CA LYS A 792 30.75 -4.51 6.12
C LYS A 792 30.48 -3.01 6.27
N GLU A 793 29.51 -2.64 7.09
CA GLU A 793 29.26 -1.23 7.43
C GLU A 793 30.19 -0.77 8.55
N ALA A 794 30.52 -1.64 9.51
CA ALA A 794 31.64 -1.43 10.42
C ALA A 794 32.98 -1.29 9.67
N GLU A 795 33.25 -2.13 8.65
CA GLU A 795 34.46 -2.04 7.81
C GLU A 795 34.54 -0.74 6.98
N LYS A 796 33.39 -0.14 6.61
CA LYS A 796 33.34 1.22 6.05
C LYS A 796 33.69 2.29 7.08
N SER A 797 33.23 2.16 8.33
CA SER A 797 33.54 3.10 9.41
C SER A 797 35.06 3.16 9.67
N PHE A 798 35.69 1.99 9.81
CA PHE A 798 37.12 1.83 10.10
C PHE A 798 38.11 2.45 9.09
N ARG A 799 37.62 2.94 7.93
CA ARG A 799 38.46 3.67 6.96
C ARG A 799 38.39 5.19 7.09
N ARG A 800 37.37 5.78 7.72
CA ARG A 800 37.26 7.25 7.82
C ARG A 800 38.09 7.84 8.95
N ASP A 801 38.26 7.13 10.06
CA ASP A 801 39.04 7.59 11.24
C ASP A 801 40.58 7.56 11.04
N LYS A 802 41.03 7.59 9.78
CA LYS A 802 42.44 7.75 9.36
C LYS A 802 42.65 8.77 8.24
N GLU A 803 41.60 9.40 7.71
CA GLU A 803 41.69 10.43 6.66
C GLU A 803 40.77 11.63 6.98
N LEU A 804 41.05 12.29 8.12
CA LEU A 804 40.59 13.64 8.48
C LEU A 804 41.58 14.30 9.46
#